data_AF-J3HJM8-F1
#
_entry.id   AF-J3HJM8-F1
#
_cell.length_a   1.000
_cell.length_b   1.000
_cell.length_c   1.000
_cell.angle_alpha   90.00
_cell.angle_beta   90.00
_cell.angle_gamma   90.00
#
_symmetry.space_group_name_H-M   'P 1'
#
loop_
_entity.id
_entity.type
_entity.pdbx_description
1 polymer ?
#
loop_
_entity_poly.entity_id
_entity_poly.type
_entity_poly.pdbx_seq_one_letter_code
_entity_poly.pdbx_strand_id
1 'polypeptide(L)'
;RAPQPRHMLLLALHHIVADGWSIGLLVRDFSALYRDFCAGVTPTLPAPGLQYIDYAAWQQHGRQDARAADEQFWRQALDGVSGLPALPTDMARQAPWSGTGARLSLQLGAPLTGRLEGLAQRSDSTLFMLLLTSFQLLVHRLSGQDDLLIGTDVAGREHQALEDMVGFFVNVLPLRSRAIAEASFADLLEATRASVLDAFAHQALPFERIAELAGVKRDRRWNPLVQLLFVLQNMPTHPFDLPQLQVRRLPARHAHAKFDIALFVTPEQGTLQVEWVYASSLFGAATMQHIAQAWSRLLEQVVAHPDWPLSRFDIDSLKEPLAMPSTAAVPTAPAVVPGKLDKLSKLKGLSGSVPKTPVPPVRMTPLRPGSEFPLLIEATSTDIDTAAWARENQPLIAELLQRHGGVLFRRFGLDTPQDFERFAEAIEPELYGNYGDLPKKEGGKKTYRSTPYPEQQMILYHNESAHIERWPRKQWFFCELPSPVGGATPIVDCREMLQRLPAALRREFEQKQLRYVRTFTPRLDVSWQSFFQTDDRAVVEARLDAAGTGYRWLDDDTLQTSTRCPAVIVHPVTGAEVFFNQVQLHHPYCLEPEVRRDLLSMVGPDRLPRNVLFGDGSVISDATMELIGQLYEQCAVRFDWQQGDVVMLDNMLAAHARDPYQGPRKIVVAMGAMVERADVSVPATAFSDTSTGAAS
;
A
#
# COMPACT_ATOMS: atom_id res chain seq x y z
N ARG A 1 -35.90 -26.09 31.16
CA ARG A 1 -35.07 -26.42 29.98
C ARG A 1 -33.79 -25.60 30.09
N ALA A 2 -32.62 -26.22 30.10
CA ALA A 2 -31.36 -25.48 29.97
C ALA A 2 -31.38 -24.71 28.64
N PRO A 3 -30.85 -23.47 28.57
CA PRO A 3 -30.78 -22.73 27.32
C PRO A 3 -30.02 -23.56 26.28
N GLN A 4 -30.59 -23.69 25.08
CA GLN A 4 -29.86 -24.31 23.98
C GLN A 4 -28.56 -23.52 23.73
N PRO A 5 -27.41 -24.18 23.56
CA PRO A 5 -26.16 -23.49 23.34
C PRO A 5 -26.23 -22.71 22.03
N ARG A 6 -25.85 -21.42 22.08
CA ARG A 6 -25.79 -20.54 20.90
C ARG A 6 -24.32 -20.34 20.55
N HIS A 7 -23.99 -20.55 19.28
CA HIS A 7 -22.65 -20.39 18.76
C HIS A 7 -22.62 -19.30 17.68
N MET A 8 -21.46 -18.68 17.49
CA MET A 8 -21.21 -17.73 16.41
C MET A 8 -19.98 -18.20 15.64
N LEU A 9 -20.13 -18.39 14.33
CA LEU A 9 -19.04 -18.70 13.42
C LEU A 9 -18.69 -17.43 12.64
N LEU A 10 -17.42 -17.03 12.70
CA LEU A 10 -16.85 -15.99 11.85
C LEU A 10 -15.90 -16.66 10.85
N LEU A 11 -16.21 -16.54 9.57
CA LEU A 11 -15.33 -16.96 8.49
C LEU A 11 -14.75 -15.71 7.82
N ALA A 12 -13.45 -15.50 7.96
CA ALA A 12 -12.72 -14.42 7.33
C ALA A 12 -11.87 -14.98 6.19
N LEU A 13 -12.13 -14.52 4.96
CA LEU A 13 -11.40 -14.93 3.77
C LEU A 13 -10.81 -13.68 3.11
N HIS A 14 -9.54 -13.76 2.73
CA HIS A 14 -8.95 -12.72 1.92
C HIS A 14 -9.52 -12.80 0.49
N HIS A 15 -9.90 -11.66 -0.10
CA HIS A 15 -10.53 -11.65 -1.44
C HIS A 15 -9.66 -12.27 -2.54
N ILE A 16 -8.34 -12.38 -2.34
CA ILE A 16 -7.43 -13.06 -3.27
C ILE A 16 -7.77 -14.54 -3.50
N VAL A 17 -8.42 -15.21 -2.54
CA VAL A 17 -8.74 -16.65 -2.63
C VAL A 17 -10.22 -16.94 -2.88
N ALA A 18 -11.10 -15.95 -2.76
CA ALA A 18 -12.54 -16.16 -2.88
C ALA A 18 -13.29 -14.89 -3.30
N ASP A 19 -14.24 -15.08 -4.21
CA ASP A 19 -15.25 -14.09 -4.62
C ASP A 19 -16.64 -14.42 -4.06
N GLY A 20 -17.65 -13.61 -4.39
CA GLY A 20 -19.04 -13.82 -3.96
C GLY A 20 -19.62 -15.18 -4.41
N TRP A 21 -19.20 -15.68 -5.58
CA TRP A 21 -19.62 -16.98 -6.10
C TRP A 21 -19.08 -18.11 -5.23
N SER A 22 -17.80 -18.01 -4.89
CA SER A 22 -17.08 -18.95 -4.04
C SER A 22 -17.71 -19.07 -2.66
N ILE A 23 -18.30 -18.01 -2.11
CA ILE A 23 -19.03 -18.10 -0.84
C ILE A 23 -20.22 -19.06 -0.96
N GLY A 24 -20.98 -19.01 -2.05
CA GLY A 24 -22.08 -19.95 -2.31
C GLY A 24 -21.58 -21.40 -2.34
N LEU A 25 -20.51 -21.67 -3.09
CA LEU A 25 -19.88 -22.98 -3.19
C LEU A 25 -19.38 -23.49 -1.83
N LEU A 26 -18.70 -22.63 -1.06
CA LEU A 26 -18.22 -22.98 0.27
C LEU A 26 -19.37 -23.33 1.21
N VAL A 27 -20.50 -22.61 1.16
CA VAL A 27 -21.69 -22.94 1.98
C VAL A 27 -22.29 -24.28 1.58
N ARG A 28 -22.39 -24.55 0.28
CA ARG A 28 -22.87 -25.84 -0.27
C ARG A 28 -22.00 -26.99 0.23
N ASP A 29 -20.70 -26.90 -0.01
CA ASP A 29 -19.73 -27.96 0.29
C ASP A 29 -19.59 -28.16 1.80
N PHE A 30 -19.56 -27.08 2.57
CA PHE A 30 -19.56 -27.15 4.03
C PHE A 30 -20.81 -27.85 4.57
N SER A 31 -22.00 -27.53 4.03
CA SER A 31 -23.25 -28.15 4.47
C SER A 31 -23.30 -29.65 4.13
N ALA A 32 -22.78 -30.05 2.96
CA ALA A 32 -22.66 -31.46 2.58
C ALA A 32 -21.71 -32.22 3.53
N LEU A 33 -20.50 -31.71 3.73
CA LEU A 33 -19.50 -32.32 4.61
C LEU A 33 -19.98 -32.42 6.06
N TYR A 34 -20.67 -31.39 6.54
CA TYR A 34 -21.22 -31.38 7.90
C TYR A 34 -22.32 -32.44 8.08
N ARG A 35 -23.17 -32.63 7.07
CA ARG A 35 -24.22 -33.65 7.08
C ARG A 35 -23.65 -35.06 7.14
N ASP A 36 -22.65 -35.34 6.29
CA ASP A 36 -21.97 -36.64 6.28
C ASP A 36 -21.32 -36.91 7.64
N PHE A 37 -20.64 -35.89 8.19
CA PHE A 37 -20.03 -35.96 9.51
C PHE A 37 -21.05 -36.27 10.61
N CYS A 38 -22.20 -35.59 10.62
CA CYS A 38 -23.29 -35.86 11.56
C CYS A 38 -23.92 -37.26 11.40
N ALA A 39 -23.91 -37.80 10.19
CA ALA A 39 -24.41 -39.15 9.91
C ALA A 39 -23.39 -40.26 10.23
N GLY A 40 -22.17 -39.91 10.65
CA GLY A 40 -21.08 -40.87 10.86
C GLY A 40 -20.50 -41.43 9.56
N VAL A 41 -20.77 -40.78 8.43
CA VAL A 41 -20.19 -41.09 7.12
C VAL A 41 -18.92 -40.26 6.97
N THR A 42 -17.85 -40.84 6.40
CA THR A 42 -16.62 -40.10 6.11
C THR A 42 -16.92 -38.98 5.12
N PRO A 43 -16.76 -37.69 5.50
CA PRO A 43 -17.05 -36.58 4.61
C PRO A 43 -16.06 -36.56 3.43
N THR A 44 -16.56 -36.57 2.19
CA THR A 44 -15.71 -36.52 0.99
C THR A 44 -16.33 -35.62 -0.07
N LEU A 45 -15.50 -34.80 -0.72
CA LEU A 45 -15.87 -34.09 -1.95
C LEU A 45 -15.20 -34.76 -3.16
N PRO A 46 -15.80 -34.71 -4.35
CA PRO A 46 -15.12 -35.10 -5.58
C PRO A 46 -13.81 -34.31 -5.76
N ALA A 47 -12.76 -34.96 -6.24
CA ALA A 47 -11.53 -34.26 -6.60
C ALA A 47 -11.83 -33.26 -7.74
N PRO A 48 -11.37 -31.99 -7.63
CA PRO A 48 -11.64 -31.01 -8.66
C PRO A 48 -10.85 -31.37 -9.93
N GLY A 49 -11.51 -31.33 -11.09
CA GLY A 49 -10.86 -31.61 -12.38
C GLY A 49 -9.89 -30.51 -12.84
N LEU A 50 -10.06 -29.30 -12.32
CA LEU A 50 -9.17 -28.15 -12.51
C LEU A 50 -9.02 -27.43 -11.16
N GLN A 51 -7.87 -26.81 -10.94
CA GLN A 51 -7.61 -25.95 -9.80
C GLN A 51 -7.40 -24.50 -10.24
N TYR A 52 -7.51 -23.57 -9.30
CA TYR A 52 -7.37 -22.15 -9.59
C TYR A 52 -5.98 -21.79 -10.17
N ILE A 53 -4.95 -22.59 -9.85
CA ILE A 53 -3.62 -22.43 -10.45
C ILE A 53 -3.61 -22.71 -11.95
N ASP A 54 -4.45 -23.63 -12.44
CA ASP A 54 -4.59 -23.94 -13.87
C ASP A 54 -5.25 -22.75 -14.59
N TYR A 55 -6.29 -22.17 -13.97
CA TYR A 55 -6.92 -20.95 -14.46
C TYR A 55 -5.93 -19.78 -14.52
N ALA A 56 -5.13 -19.56 -13.47
CA ALA A 56 -4.12 -18.51 -13.44
C ALA A 56 -3.05 -18.68 -14.53
N ALA A 57 -2.58 -19.91 -14.75
CA ALA A 57 -1.62 -20.22 -15.81
C ALA A 57 -2.20 -19.97 -17.21
N TRP A 58 -3.47 -20.35 -17.42
CA TRP A 58 -4.20 -20.10 -18.67
C TRP A 58 -4.41 -18.61 -18.93
N GLN A 59 -4.83 -17.83 -17.93
CA GLN A 59 -5.04 -16.38 -18.06
C GLN A 59 -3.73 -15.66 -18.46
N GLN A 60 -2.59 -16.13 -17.95
CA GLN A 60 -1.28 -15.52 -18.24
C GLN A 60 -0.77 -15.85 -19.66
N HIS A 61 -0.92 -17.08 -20.14
CA HIS A 61 -0.24 -17.55 -21.35
C HIS A 61 -1.16 -17.91 -22.53
N GLY A 62 -2.43 -18.21 -22.27
CA GLY A 62 -3.32 -18.88 -23.24
C GLY A 62 -4.06 -17.97 -24.22
N ARG A 63 -3.90 -16.64 -24.17
CA ARG A 63 -4.80 -15.68 -24.86
C ARG A 63 -4.11 -14.54 -25.62
N GLN A 64 -2.90 -14.73 -26.16
CA GLN A 64 -2.13 -13.63 -26.77
C GLN A 64 -2.88 -12.89 -27.89
N ASP A 65 -3.53 -13.61 -28.82
CA ASP A 65 -4.24 -12.99 -29.94
C ASP A 65 -5.56 -12.31 -29.54
N ALA A 66 -6.36 -12.98 -28.69
CA ALA A 66 -7.62 -12.41 -28.18
C ALA A 66 -7.37 -11.16 -27.34
N ARG A 67 -6.25 -11.14 -26.59
CA ARG A 67 -5.85 -9.99 -25.77
C ARG A 67 -5.61 -8.74 -26.59
N ALA A 68 -4.98 -8.83 -27.77
CA ALA A 68 -4.75 -7.65 -28.60
C ALA A 68 -6.05 -6.99 -29.06
N ALA A 69 -7.06 -7.80 -29.46
CA ALA A 69 -8.37 -7.30 -29.84
C ALA A 69 -9.10 -6.64 -28.66
N ASP A 70 -9.08 -7.28 -27.48
CA ASP A 70 -9.66 -6.72 -26.26
C ASP A 70 -8.98 -5.39 -25.88
N GLU A 71 -7.64 -5.32 -25.91
CA GLU A 71 -6.90 -4.09 -25.59
C GLU A 71 -7.21 -2.96 -26.58
N GLN A 72 -7.42 -3.27 -27.86
CA GLN A 72 -7.83 -2.30 -28.87
C GLN A 72 -9.24 -1.77 -28.60
N PHE A 73 -10.20 -2.65 -28.33
CA PHE A 73 -11.56 -2.27 -27.99
C PHE A 73 -11.58 -1.32 -26.78
N TRP A 74 -10.93 -1.70 -25.67
CA TRP A 74 -10.93 -0.91 -24.44
C TRP A 74 -10.28 0.45 -24.62
N ARG A 75 -9.21 0.54 -25.42
CA ARG A 75 -8.59 1.83 -25.76
C ARG A 75 -9.54 2.74 -26.50
N GLN A 76 -10.32 2.21 -27.44
CA GLN A 76 -11.29 2.99 -28.22
C GLN A 76 -12.51 3.37 -27.37
N ALA A 77 -13.06 2.44 -26.60
CA ALA A 77 -14.23 2.65 -25.76
C ALA A 77 -14.00 3.75 -24.69
N LEU A 78 -12.79 3.79 -24.13
CA LEU A 78 -12.43 4.69 -23.02
C LEU A 78 -11.68 5.95 -23.46
N ASP A 79 -11.52 6.18 -24.77
CA ASP A 79 -10.77 7.34 -25.27
C ASP A 79 -11.42 8.66 -24.84
N GLY A 80 -10.59 9.55 -24.27
CA GLY A 80 -11.03 10.87 -23.80
C GLY A 80 -12.06 10.86 -22.67
N VAL A 81 -12.18 9.77 -21.90
CA VAL A 81 -13.16 9.69 -20.81
C VAL A 81 -12.78 10.57 -19.62
N SER A 82 -13.76 11.31 -19.09
CA SER A 82 -13.63 12.02 -17.81
C SER A 82 -13.84 11.02 -16.67
N GLY A 83 -12.76 10.51 -16.09
CA GLY A 83 -12.81 9.46 -15.08
C GLY A 83 -13.31 9.86 -13.68
N LEU A 84 -14.01 11.00 -13.52
CA LEU A 84 -14.53 11.49 -12.24
C LEU A 84 -15.96 12.06 -12.36
N PRO A 85 -16.95 11.48 -11.66
CA PRO A 85 -18.30 12.02 -11.63
C PRO A 85 -18.40 13.22 -10.67
N ALA A 86 -18.97 14.33 -11.13
CA ALA A 86 -19.19 15.55 -10.37
C ALA A 86 -20.47 15.47 -9.51
N LEU A 87 -20.51 14.51 -8.57
CA LEU A 87 -21.69 14.29 -7.74
C LEU A 87 -21.87 15.37 -6.65
N PRO A 88 -23.11 15.69 -6.28
CA PRO A 88 -23.39 16.55 -5.14
C PRO A 88 -23.02 15.82 -3.84
N THR A 89 -21.83 16.15 -3.31
CA THR A 89 -21.29 15.59 -2.07
C THR A 89 -21.50 16.54 -0.91
N ASP A 90 -21.74 15.99 0.29
CA ASP A 90 -21.91 16.78 1.52
C ASP A 90 -20.56 17.24 2.10
N MET A 91 -19.50 16.50 1.77
CA MET A 91 -18.15 16.69 2.30
C MET A 91 -17.13 16.69 1.17
N ALA A 92 -16.14 17.58 1.28
CA ALA A 92 -15.02 17.62 0.35
C ALA A 92 -14.16 16.36 0.49
N ARG A 93 -13.78 15.77 -0.65
CA ARG A 93 -12.94 14.57 -0.68
C ARG A 93 -11.57 14.80 -0.05
N GLN A 94 -11.24 13.98 0.94
CA GLN A 94 -9.95 13.99 1.64
C GLN A 94 -8.99 12.91 1.10
N ALA A 95 -7.68 13.12 1.30
CA ALA A 95 -6.63 12.16 0.96
C ALA A 95 -5.89 11.66 2.23
N PRO A 96 -5.60 10.36 2.39
CA PRO A 96 -6.01 9.25 1.52
C PRO A 96 -7.49 8.89 1.70
N TRP A 97 -8.01 8.12 0.74
CA TRP A 97 -9.32 7.51 0.89
C TRP A 97 -9.42 6.65 2.16
N SER A 98 -10.48 6.87 2.96
CA SER A 98 -10.64 6.26 4.29
C SER A 98 -11.22 4.83 4.26
N GLY A 99 -11.80 4.40 3.14
CA GLY A 99 -12.52 3.12 3.02
C GLY A 99 -13.81 3.00 3.86
N THR A 100 -14.10 3.99 4.72
CA THR A 100 -15.28 4.00 5.58
C THR A 100 -16.55 4.16 4.75
N GLY A 101 -17.45 3.19 4.87
CA GLY A 101 -18.73 3.19 4.19
C GLY A 101 -19.92 3.16 5.15
N ALA A 102 -21.08 3.48 4.58
CA ALA A 102 -22.37 3.21 5.20
C ALA A 102 -23.28 2.46 4.19
N ARG A 103 -24.37 1.89 4.71
CA ARG A 103 -25.35 1.12 3.94
C ARG A 103 -26.73 1.74 4.08
N LEU A 104 -27.47 1.78 2.99
CA LEU A 104 -28.90 2.08 2.96
C LEU A 104 -29.61 0.98 2.16
N SER A 105 -30.58 0.33 2.78
CA SER A 105 -31.35 -0.75 2.15
C SER A 105 -32.78 -0.30 1.90
N LEU A 106 -33.33 -0.67 0.74
CA LEU A 106 -34.74 -0.52 0.39
C LEU A 106 -35.22 -1.74 -0.40
N GLN A 107 -36.53 -1.91 -0.49
CA GLN A 107 -37.16 -2.99 -1.24
C GLN A 107 -38.08 -2.40 -2.31
N LEU A 108 -37.94 -2.85 -3.55
CA LEU A 108 -38.92 -2.60 -4.60
C LEU A 108 -39.97 -3.72 -4.58
N GLY A 109 -41.23 -3.34 -4.38
CA GLY A 109 -42.33 -4.29 -4.26
C GLY A 109 -42.61 -5.04 -5.56
N ALA A 110 -43.19 -6.24 -5.42
CA ALA A 110 -43.46 -7.14 -6.55
C ALA A 110 -44.23 -6.52 -7.73
N PRO A 111 -45.23 -5.63 -7.53
CA PRO A 111 -45.91 -4.98 -8.64
C PRO A 111 -44.99 -4.10 -9.50
N LEU A 112 -44.03 -3.41 -8.91
CA LEU A 112 -43.06 -2.61 -9.66
C LEU A 112 -42.05 -3.52 -10.36
N THR A 113 -41.52 -4.52 -9.65
CA THR A 113 -40.59 -5.51 -10.20
C THR A 113 -41.13 -6.19 -11.45
N GLY A 114 -42.36 -6.72 -11.41
CA GLY A 114 -42.95 -7.38 -12.57
C GLY A 114 -43.17 -6.45 -13.77
N ARG A 115 -43.45 -5.16 -13.52
CA ARG A 115 -43.55 -4.17 -14.61
C ARG A 115 -42.19 -3.82 -15.21
N LEU A 116 -41.14 -3.76 -14.39
CA LEU A 116 -39.76 -3.55 -14.84
C LEU A 116 -39.28 -4.73 -15.69
N GLU A 117 -39.50 -5.96 -15.24
CA GLU A 117 -39.20 -7.18 -16.00
C GLU A 117 -39.96 -7.21 -17.33
N GLY A 118 -41.26 -6.89 -17.32
CA GLY A 118 -42.06 -6.82 -18.52
C GLY A 118 -41.60 -5.72 -19.49
N LEU A 119 -41.14 -4.57 -18.99
CA LEU A 119 -40.58 -3.51 -19.83
C LEU A 119 -39.25 -3.95 -20.45
N ALA A 120 -38.35 -4.52 -19.66
CA ALA A 120 -37.07 -5.02 -20.15
C ALA A 120 -37.28 -6.00 -21.32
N GLN A 121 -38.21 -6.95 -21.15
CA GLN A 121 -38.57 -7.93 -22.18
C GLN A 121 -39.13 -7.28 -23.46
N ARG A 122 -40.00 -6.27 -23.34
CA ARG A 122 -40.57 -5.56 -24.51
C ARG A 122 -39.52 -4.75 -25.28
N SER A 123 -38.48 -4.30 -24.59
CA SER A 123 -37.37 -3.53 -25.15
C SER A 123 -36.18 -4.41 -25.57
N ASP A 124 -36.36 -5.73 -25.70
CA ASP A 124 -35.30 -6.71 -26.02
C ASP A 124 -34.03 -6.55 -25.16
N SER A 125 -34.24 -6.21 -23.89
CA SER A 125 -33.19 -5.91 -22.92
C SER A 125 -33.34 -6.79 -21.68
N THR A 126 -32.27 -6.89 -20.88
CA THR A 126 -32.33 -7.60 -19.60
C THR A 126 -32.77 -6.67 -18.48
N LEU A 127 -33.29 -7.22 -17.37
CA LEU A 127 -33.58 -6.44 -16.17
C LEU A 127 -32.31 -5.69 -15.68
N PHE A 128 -31.14 -6.31 -15.81
CA PHE A 128 -29.85 -5.68 -15.52
C PHE A 128 -29.64 -4.41 -16.35
N MET A 129 -29.80 -4.49 -17.68
CA MET A 129 -29.63 -3.34 -18.57
C MET A 129 -30.61 -2.22 -18.22
N LEU A 130 -31.89 -2.55 -18.01
CA LEU A 130 -32.91 -1.55 -17.66
C LEU A 130 -32.61 -0.83 -16.33
N LEU A 131 -32.21 -1.57 -15.30
CA LEU A 131 -31.86 -0.99 -14.00
C LEU A 131 -30.55 -0.19 -14.05
N LEU A 132 -29.56 -0.66 -14.83
CA LEU A 132 -28.33 0.07 -15.10
C LEU A 132 -28.63 1.39 -15.83
N THR A 133 -29.46 1.38 -16.86
CA THR A 133 -29.87 2.57 -17.61
C THR A 133 -30.57 3.59 -16.72
N SER A 134 -31.45 3.14 -15.80
CA SER A 134 -32.09 4.07 -14.85
C SER A 134 -31.09 4.65 -13.84
N PHE A 135 -30.08 3.86 -13.42
CA PHE A 135 -29.00 4.36 -12.59
C PHE A 135 -28.09 5.34 -13.35
N GLN A 136 -27.76 5.06 -14.61
CA GLN A 136 -27.04 5.99 -15.50
C GLN A 136 -27.78 7.30 -15.64
N LEU A 137 -29.08 7.26 -15.93
CA LEU A 137 -29.93 8.45 -16.02
C LEU A 137 -29.93 9.25 -14.70
N LEU A 138 -30.09 8.58 -13.56
CA LEU A 138 -29.99 9.23 -12.26
C LEU A 138 -28.65 9.97 -12.13
N VAL A 139 -27.53 9.30 -12.39
CA VAL A 139 -26.19 9.89 -12.22
C VAL A 139 -25.96 11.05 -13.19
N HIS A 140 -26.33 10.93 -14.47
CA HIS A 140 -26.27 12.03 -15.44
C HIS A 140 -27.02 13.26 -14.92
N ARG A 141 -28.21 13.06 -14.36
CA ARG A 141 -29.03 14.14 -13.81
C ARG A 141 -28.47 14.73 -12.52
N LEU A 142 -27.81 13.93 -11.69
CA LEU A 142 -27.16 14.36 -10.45
C LEU A 142 -25.89 15.16 -10.71
N SER A 143 -25.05 14.72 -11.65
CA SER A 143 -23.76 15.33 -11.93
C SER A 143 -23.83 16.46 -12.96
N GLY A 144 -24.90 16.50 -13.77
CA GLY A 144 -25.01 17.40 -14.91
C GLY A 144 -24.00 17.11 -16.02
N GLN A 145 -23.36 15.94 -16.01
CA GLN A 145 -22.41 15.52 -17.04
C GLN A 145 -23.09 14.65 -18.07
N ASP A 146 -22.74 14.82 -19.34
CA ASP A 146 -23.27 14.03 -20.45
C ASP A 146 -22.42 12.79 -20.76
N ASP A 147 -21.25 12.63 -20.14
CA ASP A 147 -20.33 11.50 -20.33
C ASP A 147 -19.85 10.99 -18.96
N LEU A 148 -20.11 9.72 -18.66
CA LEU A 148 -19.87 9.11 -17.35
C LEU A 148 -19.35 7.67 -17.48
N LEU A 149 -18.70 7.21 -16.41
CA LEU A 149 -18.23 5.84 -16.24
C LEU A 149 -18.91 5.18 -15.04
N ILE A 150 -19.52 4.02 -15.28
CA ILE A 150 -20.09 3.17 -14.23
C ILE A 150 -19.49 1.78 -14.37
N GLY A 151 -18.96 1.22 -13.29
CA GLY A 151 -18.47 -0.15 -13.27
C GLY A 151 -19.59 -1.15 -13.03
N THR A 152 -19.38 -2.36 -13.53
CA THR A 152 -20.18 -3.51 -13.15
C THR A 152 -19.28 -4.71 -12.86
N ASP A 153 -19.67 -5.53 -11.89
CA ASP A 153 -18.97 -6.76 -11.57
C ASP A 153 -19.43 -7.86 -12.53
N VAL A 154 -18.49 -8.58 -13.13
CA VAL A 154 -18.75 -9.83 -13.85
C VAL A 154 -18.12 -10.99 -13.10
N ALA A 155 -18.78 -12.16 -13.11
CA ALA A 155 -18.33 -13.32 -12.35
C ALA A 155 -17.01 -13.92 -12.86
N GLY A 156 -16.60 -13.62 -14.10
CA GLY A 156 -15.37 -14.12 -14.71
C GLY A 156 -15.33 -15.63 -14.92
N ARG A 157 -16.48 -16.29 -14.95
CA ARG A 157 -16.65 -17.75 -15.09
C ARG A 157 -17.29 -18.08 -16.43
N GLU A 158 -16.60 -17.75 -17.52
CA GLU A 158 -17.13 -17.94 -18.89
C GLU A 158 -17.21 -19.43 -19.31
N HIS A 159 -16.50 -20.31 -18.60
CA HIS A 159 -16.45 -21.73 -18.90
C HIS A 159 -17.04 -22.54 -17.74
N GLN A 160 -17.86 -23.53 -18.07
CA GLN A 160 -18.55 -24.38 -17.10
C GLN A 160 -17.60 -25.03 -16.07
N ALA A 161 -16.37 -25.37 -16.47
CA ALA A 161 -15.37 -25.96 -15.59
C ALA A 161 -14.90 -25.02 -14.45
N LEU A 162 -15.20 -23.72 -14.56
CA LEU A 162 -14.93 -22.73 -13.53
C LEU A 162 -16.10 -22.58 -12.55
N GLU A 163 -17.33 -23.00 -12.87
CA GLU A 163 -18.52 -22.73 -12.06
C GLU A 163 -18.45 -23.36 -10.66
N ASP A 164 -17.84 -24.55 -10.54
CA ASP A 164 -17.69 -25.28 -9.28
C ASP A 164 -16.36 -25.01 -8.56
N MET A 165 -15.56 -24.07 -9.07
CA MET A 165 -14.22 -23.79 -8.52
C MET A 165 -14.23 -22.65 -7.50
N VAL A 166 -13.66 -22.87 -6.31
CA VAL A 166 -13.39 -21.77 -5.37
C VAL A 166 -12.17 -20.97 -5.86
N GLY A 167 -12.29 -19.65 -5.95
CA GLY A 167 -11.24 -18.76 -6.42
C GLY A 167 -11.72 -17.32 -6.61
N PHE A 168 -10.82 -16.42 -7.00
CA PHE A 168 -11.16 -15.03 -7.29
C PHE A 168 -11.28 -14.79 -8.80
N PHE A 169 -12.50 -14.84 -9.33
CA PHE A 169 -12.73 -14.68 -10.77
C PHE A 169 -13.35 -13.33 -11.13
N VAL A 170 -13.88 -12.61 -10.14
CA VAL A 170 -14.58 -11.34 -10.38
C VAL A 170 -13.68 -10.34 -11.10
N ASN A 171 -14.21 -9.81 -12.20
CA ASN A 171 -13.62 -8.69 -12.93
C ASN A 171 -14.58 -7.50 -12.86
N VAL A 172 -14.04 -6.28 -13.01
CA VAL A 172 -14.84 -5.05 -13.07
C VAL A 172 -14.78 -4.52 -14.49
N LEU A 173 -15.94 -4.31 -15.12
CA LEU A 173 -16.02 -3.74 -16.45
C LEU A 173 -16.50 -2.28 -16.39
N PRO A 174 -15.71 -1.31 -16.89
CA PRO A 174 -16.15 0.07 -17.02
C PRO A 174 -17.15 0.21 -18.18
N LEU A 175 -18.35 0.66 -17.90
CA LEU A 175 -19.39 0.94 -18.88
C LEU A 175 -19.52 2.45 -19.05
N ARG A 176 -19.11 2.95 -20.21
CA ARG A 176 -19.25 4.36 -20.57
C ARG A 176 -20.68 4.65 -21.01
N SER A 177 -21.27 5.68 -20.42
CA SER A 177 -22.61 6.15 -20.73
C SER A 177 -22.52 7.57 -21.26
N ARG A 178 -23.13 7.82 -22.43
CA ARG A 178 -23.30 9.16 -22.99
C ARG A 178 -24.78 9.47 -23.12
N ALA A 179 -25.23 10.52 -22.45
CA ALA A 179 -26.62 10.95 -22.49
C ALA A 179 -26.77 12.19 -23.37
N ILE A 180 -27.83 12.21 -24.18
CA ILE A 180 -28.27 13.38 -24.95
C ILE A 180 -29.61 13.80 -24.38
N ALA A 181 -29.77 15.06 -23.97
CA ALA A 181 -30.92 15.51 -23.19
C ALA A 181 -32.28 15.32 -23.90
N GLU A 182 -32.27 15.38 -25.24
CA GLU A 182 -33.43 15.21 -26.11
C GLU A 182 -33.75 13.75 -26.44
N ALA A 183 -32.81 12.82 -26.21
CA ALA A 183 -33.03 11.39 -26.41
C ALA A 183 -34.08 10.87 -25.44
N SER A 184 -34.79 9.80 -25.82
CA SER A 184 -35.73 9.13 -24.91
C SER A 184 -35.02 8.18 -23.95
N PHE A 185 -35.71 7.73 -22.90
CA PHE A 185 -35.18 6.65 -22.06
C PHE A 185 -34.98 5.35 -22.87
N ALA A 186 -35.87 5.05 -23.80
CA ALA A 186 -35.73 3.91 -24.71
C ALA A 186 -34.44 4.00 -25.55
N ASP A 187 -34.09 5.19 -26.05
CA ASP A 187 -32.84 5.40 -26.81
C ASP A 187 -31.61 5.16 -25.93
N LEU A 188 -31.63 5.66 -24.68
CA LEU A 188 -30.54 5.41 -23.73
C LEU A 188 -30.45 3.92 -23.39
N LEU A 189 -31.58 3.22 -23.20
CA LEU A 189 -31.60 1.78 -22.94
C LEU A 189 -31.00 0.97 -24.08
N GLU A 190 -31.30 1.32 -25.33
CA GLU A 190 -30.71 0.65 -26.49
C GLU A 190 -29.18 0.90 -26.57
N ALA A 191 -28.75 2.13 -26.29
CA ALA A 191 -27.31 2.45 -26.22
C ALA A 191 -26.61 1.71 -25.07
N THR A 192 -27.25 1.60 -23.89
CA THR A 192 -26.74 0.81 -22.76
C THR A 192 -26.64 -0.66 -23.13
N ARG A 193 -27.66 -1.22 -23.80
CA ARG A 193 -27.68 -2.61 -24.26
C ARG A 193 -26.49 -2.91 -25.18
N ALA A 194 -26.29 -2.09 -26.21
CA ALA A 194 -25.15 -2.22 -27.12
C ALA A 194 -23.80 -2.15 -26.36
N SER A 195 -23.62 -1.12 -25.53
CA SER A 195 -22.41 -0.91 -24.73
C SER A 195 -22.10 -2.08 -23.78
N VAL A 196 -23.13 -2.63 -23.12
CA VAL A 196 -23.01 -3.79 -22.23
C VAL A 196 -22.60 -5.05 -22.99
N LEU A 197 -23.22 -5.31 -24.15
CA LEU A 197 -22.90 -6.49 -24.95
C LEU A 197 -21.47 -6.44 -25.50
N ASP A 198 -21.04 -5.27 -25.99
CA ASP A 198 -19.67 -5.07 -26.44
C ASP A 198 -18.67 -5.24 -25.28
N ALA A 199 -18.94 -4.62 -24.12
CA ALA A 199 -18.10 -4.78 -22.94
C ALA A 199 -18.00 -6.25 -22.46
N PHE A 200 -19.12 -6.99 -22.51
CA PHE A 200 -19.15 -8.41 -22.14
C PHE A 200 -18.39 -9.29 -23.14
N ALA A 201 -18.42 -8.97 -24.44
CA ALA A 201 -17.61 -9.67 -25.44
C ALA A 201 -16.09 -9.52 -25.19
N HIS A 202 -15.68 -8.45 -24.49
CA HIS A 202 -14.29 -8.13 -24.17
C HIS A 202 -13.97 -8.22 -22.66
N GLN A 203 -14.77 -8.95 -21.89
CA GLN A 203 -14.68 -9.02 -20.42
C GLN A 203 -13.47 -9.79 -19.87
N ALA A 204 -12.78 -10.53 -20.73
CA ALA A 204 -11.65 -11.37 -20.34
C ALA A 204 -10.40 -10.55 -19.97
N LEU A 205 -10.32 -9.28 -20.41
CA LEU A 205 -9.20 -8.41 -20.07
C LEU A 205 -9.32 -7.93 -18.61
N PRO A 206 -8.29 -8.11 -17.77
CA PRO A 206 -8.35 -7.68 -16.36
C PRO A 206 -8.56 -6.17 -16.22
N PHE A 207 -9.35 -5.76 -15.22
CA PHE A 207 -9.65 -4.36 -14.93
C PHE A 207 -8.40 -3.50 -14.78
N GLU A 208 -7.34 -4.00 -14.16
CA GLU A 208 -6.08 -3.28 -13.98
C GLU A 208 -5.49 -2.88 -15.33
N ARG A 209 -5.58 -3.78 -16.32
CA ARG A 209 -5.11 -3.53 -17.68
C ARG A 209 -6.03 -2.57 -18.42
N ILE A 210 -7.35 -2.69 -18.24
CA ILE A 210 -8.33 -1.73 -18.79
C ILE A 210 -8.05 -0.32 -18.25
N ALA A 211 -7.80 -0.18 -16.95
CA ALA A 211 -7.48 1.09 -16.30
C ALA A 211 -6.16 1.71 -16.80
N GLU A 212 -5.14 0.89 -17.07
CA GLU A 212 -3.90 1.35 -17.70
C GLU A 212 -4.13 1.88 -19.12
N LEU A 213 -4.93 1.18 -19.93
CA LEU A 213 -5.24 1.57 -21.30
C LEU A 213 -6.05 2.86 -21.37
N ALA A 214 -6.88 3.13 -20.37
CA ALA A 214 -7.63 4.39 -20.26
C ALA A 214 -6.74 5.62 -20.01
N GLY A 215 -5.48 5.44 -19.59
CA GLY A 215 -4.52 6.53 -19.41
C GLY A 215 -4.87 7.53 -18.29
N VAL A 216 -5.79 7.16 -17.37
CA VAL A 216 -6.21 8.02 -16.26
C VAL A 216 -5.09 8.10 -15.21
N LYS A 217 -4.76 9.32 -14.75
CA LYS A 217 -3.75 9.54 -13.71
C LYS A 217 -4.17 8.85 -12.41
N ARG A 218 -3.33 7.94 -11.90
CA ARG A 218 -3.54 7.33 -10.59
C ARG A 218 -3.45 8.40 -9.50
N ASP A 219 -4.48 8.48 -8.67
CA ASP A 219 -4.55 9.40 -7.53
C ASP A 219 -5.15 8.66 -6.33
N ARG A 220 -4.48 8.74 -5.17
CA ARG A 220 -4.83 7.98 -3.95
C ARG A 220 -6.14 8.41 -3.30
N ARG A 221 -6.79 9.46 -3.81
CA ARG A 221 -8.13 9.91 -3.40
C ARG A 221 -9.25 9.13 -4.07
N TRP A 222 -8.98 8.47 -5.19
CA TRP A 222 -9.99 7.87 -6.05
C TRP A 222 -9.63 6.43 -6.38
N ASN A 223 -10.64 5.65 -6.77
CA ASN A 223 -10.36 4.45 -7.54
C ASN A 223 -9.78 4.83 -8.91
N PRO A 224 -8.90 3.98 -9.49
CA PRO A 224 -8.14 4.32 -10.69
C PRO A 224 -8.96 4.70 -11.94
N LEU A 225 -10.23 4.27 -12.05
CA LEU A 225 -11.06 4.53 -13.23
C LEU A 225 -12.55 4.71 -12.92
N VAL A 226 -13.09 3.94 -11.97
CA VAL A 226 -14.53 3.89 -11.69
C VAL A 226 -14.81 4.26 -10.24
N GLN A 227 -15.70 5.24 -10.04
CA GLN A 227 -16.15 5.66 -8.71
C GLN A 227 -17.61 5.25 -8.43
N LEU A 228 -18.33 4.77 -9.43
CA LEU A 228 -19.72 4.33 -9.32
C LEU A 228 -19.83 2.87 -9.76
N LEU A 229 -20.46 2.02 -8.94
CA LEU A 229 -20.66 0.62 -9.26
C LEU A 229 -22.15 0.27 -9.30
N PHE A 230 -22.55 -0.53 -10.28
CA PHE A 230 -23.87 -1.13 -10.37
C PHE A 230 -23.76 -2.65 -10.55
N VAL A 231 -24.44 -3.41 -9.69
CA VAL A 231 -24.40 -4.88 -9.73
C VAL A 231 -25.81 -5.44 -9.50
N LEU A 232 -26.28 -6.29 -10.43
CA LEU A 232 -27.42 -7.16 -10.20
C LEU A 232 -26.90 -8.53 -9.74
N GLN A 233 -27.14 -8.86 -8.48
CA GLN A 233 -26.69 -10.10 -7.84
C GLN A 233 -27.51 -11.28 -8.36
N ASN A 234 -26.86 -12.19 -9.09
CA ASN A 234 -27.42 -13.45 -9.59
C ASN A 234 -26.59 -14.66 -9.14
N MET A 235 -25.80 -14.51 -8.08
CA MET A 235 -24.87 -15.52 -7.58
C MET A 235 -25.62 -16.70 -6.94
N PRO A 236 -25.05 -17.93 -6.97
CA PRO A 236 -25.62 -19.07 -6.26
C PRO A 236 -25.81 -18.76 -4.78
N THR A 237 -27.05 -18.89 -4.31
CA THR A 237 -27.38 -18.78 -2.89
C THR A 237 -27.78 -20.15 -2.37
N HIS A 238 -26.98 -20.69 -1.46
CA HIS A 238 -27.28 -21.96 -0.80
C HIS A 238 -27.69 -21.68 0.65
N PRO A 239 -28.84 -22.20 1.11
CA PRO A 239 -29.17 -22.14 2.53
C PRO A 239 -28.15 -23.01 3.29
N PHE A 240 -27.80 -22.57 4.50
CA PHE A 240 -27.08 -23.43 5.43
C PHE A 240 -28.01 -24.55 5.89
N ASP A 241 -27.74 -25.76 5.42
CA ASP A 241 -28.48 -26.96 5.79
C ASP A 241 -27.58 -27.83 6.68
N LEU A 242 -27.53 -27.44 7.95
CA LEU A 242 -26.73 -28.10 8.98
C LEU A 242 -27.67 -28.87 9.90
N PRO A 243 -27.71 -30.22 9.86
CA PRO A 243 -28.58 -31.00 10.72
C PRO A 243 -28.45 -30.58 12.19
N GLN A 244 -29.58 -30.51 12.89
CA GLN A 244 -29.66 -30.14 14.32
C GLN A 244 -29.35 -28.67 14.65
N LEU A 245 -29.00 -27.83 13.65
CA LEU A 245 -28.71 -26.41 13.85
C LEU A 245 -29.70 -25.52 13.10
N GLN A 246 -30.07 -24.40 13.72
CA GLN A 246 -30.70 -23.29 13.01
C GLN A 246 -29.65 -22.21 12.74
N VAL A 247 -29.39 -21.95 11.46
CA VAL A 247 -28.38 -20.98 11.05
C VAL A 247 -29.05 -19.70 10.61
N ARG A 248 -28.58 -18.57 11.14
CA ARG A 248 -28.98 -17.23 10.71
C ARG A 248 -27.73 -16.43 10.39
N ARG A 249 -27.69 -15.85 9.18
CA ARG A 249 -26.64 -14.91 8.80
C ARG A 249 -26.79 -13.62 9.61
N LEU A 250 -25.69 -13.18 10.22
CA LEU A 250 -25.62 -11.89 10.91
C LEU A 250 -25.09 -10.82 9.96
N PRO A 251 -25.65 -9.60 9.95
CA PRO A 251 -25.14 -8.51 9.14
C PRO A 251 -23.74 -8.07 9.61
N ALA A 252 -22.89 -7.68 8.67
CA ALA A 252 -21.58 -7.13 9.00
C ALA A 252 -21.74 -5.79 9.74
N ARG A 253 -21.04 -5.62 10.88
CA ARG A 253 -21.14 -4.42 11.72
C ARG A 253 -20.60 -3.15 11.07
N HIS A 254 -19.71 -3.29 10.09
CA HIS A 254 -19.11 -2.17 9.37
C HIS A 254 -19.33 -2.34 7.86
N ALA A 255 -19.57 -1.24 7.17
CA ALA A 255 -19.57 -1.18 5.73
C ALA A 255 -18.24 -0.59 5.27
N HIS A 256 -17.64 -1.24 4.28
CA HIS A 256 -16.46 -0.73 3.60
C HIS A 256 -16.91 -0.29 2.21
N ALA A 257 -16.83 1.00 1.92
CA ALA A 257 -17.24 1.53 0.64
C ALA A 257 -16.01 1.62 -0.25
N LYS A 258 -15.89 0.68 -1.21
CA LYS A 258 -14.82 0.68 -2.24
C LYS A 258 -15.00 1.82 -3.25
N PHE A 259 -16.25 2.16 -3.55
CA PHE A 259 -16.66 3.16 -4.54
C PHE A 259 -17.31 4.35 -3.81
N ASP A 260 -17.49 5.47 -4.51
CA ASP A 260 -18.25 6.61 -3.96
C ASP A 260 -19.68 6.17 -3.67
N ILE A 261 -20.30 5.49 -4.64
CA ILE A 261 -21.60 4.81 -4.53
C ILE A 261 -21.50 3.47 -5.26
N ALA A 262 -21.91 2.40 -4.60
CA ALA A 262 -22.14 1.08 -5.19
C ALA A 262 -23.59 0.66 -4.94
N LEU A 263 -24.33 0.37 -6.01
CA LEU A 263 -25.71 -0.08 -5.98
C LEU A 263 -25.77 -1.57 -6.26
N PHE A 264 -26.21 -2.34 -5.27
CA PHE A 264 -26.44 -3.77 -5.39
C PHE A 264 -27.93 -4.05 -5.43
N VAL A 265 -28.39 -4.75 -6.45
CA VAL A 265 -29.79 -5.19 -6.57
C VAL A 265 -29.82 -6.71 -6.50
N THR A 266 -30.65 -7.30 -5.65
CA THR A 266 -30.80 -8.75 -5.50
C THR A 266 -32.26 -9.14 -5.71
N PRO A 267 -32.59 -9.94 -6.74
CA PRO A 267 -33.92 -10.51 -6.90
C PRO A 267 -34.24 -11.49 -5.77
N GLU A 268 -35.38 -11.29 -5.11
CA GLU A 268 -35.82 -12.15 -4.01
C GLU A 268 -37.35 -12.29 -4.02
N GLN A 269 -37.85 -13.50 -4.24
CA GLN A 269 -39.28 -13.85 -4.16
C GLN A 269 -40.21 -12.89 -4.94
N GLY A 270 -39.83 -12.50 -6.15
CA GLY A 270 -40.59 -11.58 -7.00
C GLY A 270 -40.45 -10.09 -6.62
N THR A 271 -39.61 -9.76 -5.64
CA THR A 271 -39.24 -8.39 -5.25
C THR A 271 -37.77 -8.12 -5.59
N LEU A 272 -37.34 -6.86 -5.52
CA LEU A 272 -35.91 -6.51 -5.64
C LEU A 272 -35.44 -5.89 -4.33
N GLN A 273 -34.49 -6.54 -3.65
CA GLN A 273 -33.75 -5.92 -2.55
C GLN A 273 -32.67 -5.04 -3.12
N VAL A 274 -32.57 -3.81 -2.62
CA VAL A 274 -31.65 -2.80 -3.14
C VAL A 274 -30.79 -2.31 -1.98
N GLU A 275 -29.48 -2.46 -2.10
CA GLU A 275 -28.50 -1.99 -1.13
C GLU A 275 -27.59 -0.95 -1.77
N TRP A 276 -27.60 0.24 -1.19
CA TRP A 276 -26.69 1.33 -1.50
C TRP A 276 -25.52 1.29 -0.50
N VAL A 277 -24.32 1.03 -0.98
CA VAL A 277 -23.08 1.17 -0.21
C VAL A 277 -22.39 2.44 -0.66
N TYR A 278 -22.13 3.37 0.25
CA TYR A 278 -21.59 4.67 -0.12
C TYR A 278 -20.49 5.14 0.83
N ALA A 279 -19.58 5.95 0.31
CA ALA A 279 -18.51 6.55 1.10
C ALA A 279 -19.09 7.58 2.07
N SER A 280 -19.11 7.24 3.36
CA SER A 280 -19.65 8.11 4.42
C SER A 280 -18.77 9.34 4.67
N SER A 281 -17.60 9.41 4.04
CA SER A 281 -16.71 10.58 3.99
C SER A 281 -17.09 11.58 2.89
N LEU A 282 -18.03 11.23 2.02
CA LEU A 282 -18.54 12.08 0.94
C LEU A 282 -20.03 12.39 1.09
N PHE A 283 -20.82 11.41 1.52
CA PHE A 283 -22.26 11.51 1.62
C PHE A 283 -22.76 11.24 3.05
N GLY A 284 -23.64 12.10 3.53
CA GLY A 284 -24.47 11.92 4.71
C GLY A 284 -25.66 11.01 4.42
N ALA A 285 -26.23 10.43 5.48
CA ALA A 285 -27.34 9.48 5.37
C ALA A 285 -28.60 10.11 4.73
N ALA A 286 -28.90 11.38 5.02
CA ALA A 286 -30.06 12.08 4.44
C ALA A 286 -29.93 12.26 2.92
N THR A 287 -28.76 12.67 2.45
CA THR A 287 -28.46 12.84 1.02
C THR A 287 -28.62 11.51 0.28
N MET A 288 -28.08 10.42 0.83
CA MET A 288 -28.25 9.09 0.23
C MET A 288 -29.68 8.57 0.29
N GLN A 289 -30.45 8.88 1.33
CA GLN A 289 -31.87 8.57 1.39
C GLN A 289 -32.64 9.29 0.28
N HIS A 290 -32.36 10.56 0.04
CA HIS A 290 -32.98 11.30 -1.06
C HIS A 290 -32.60 10.74 -2.43
N ILE A 291 -31.32 10.43 -2.67
CA ILE A 291 -30.85 9.80 -3.92
C ILE A 291 -31.57 8.47 -4.15
N ALA A 292 -31.66 7.61 -3.14
CA ALA A 292 -32.29 6.29 -3.25
C ALA A 292 -33.81 6.38 -3.50
N GLN A 293 -34.49 7.34 -2.87
CA GLN A 293 -35.90 7.61 -3.13
C GLN A 293 -36.13 8.20 -4.53
N ALA A 294 -35.24 9.08 -5.00
CA ALA A 294 -35.28 9.63 -6.35
C ALA A 294 -35.15 8.51 -7.40
N TRP A 295 -34.22 7.58 -7.21
CA TRP A 295 -34.08 6.42 -8.08
C TRP A 295 -35.34 5.54 -8.08
N SER A 296 -35.95 5.31 -6.92
CA SER A 296 -37.20 4.54 -6.82
C SER A 296 -38.36 5.19 -7.58
N ARG A 297 -38.53 6.52 -7.45
CA ARG A 297 -39.51 7.30 -8.24
C ARG A 297 -39.18 7.31 -9.73
N LEU A 298 -37.90 7.36 -10.08
CA LEU A 298 -37.46 7.30 -11.47
C LEU A 298 -37.87 5.98 -12.12
N LEU A 299 -37.73 4.84 -11.42
CA LEU A 299 -38.17 3.54 -11.92
C LEU A 299 -39.69 3.50 -12.20
N GLU A 300 -40.50 4.13 -11.36
CA GLU A 300 -41.94 4.25 -11.60
C GLU A 300 -42.25 5.08 -12.86
N GLN A 301 -41.55 6.20 -13.04
CA GLN A 301 -41.67 7.04 -14.23
C GLN A 301 -41.24 6.29 -15.50
N VAL A 302 -40.12 5.58 -15.45
CA VAL A 302 -39.58 4.78 -16.58
C VAL A 302 -40.57 3.73 -17.04
N VAL A 303 -41.21 3.03 -16.10
CA VAL A 303 -42.23 2.03 -16.42
C VAL A 303 -43.47 2.66 -17.05
N ALA A 304 -43.88 3.85 -16.60
CA ALA A 304 -45.06 4.54 -17.11
C ALA A 304 -44.81 5.21 -18.47
N HIS A 305 -43.60 5.71 -18.70
CA HIS A 305 -43.28 6.60 -19.81
C HIS A 305 -41.87 6.35 -20.39
N PRO A 306 -41.59 5.18 -20.98
CA PRO A 306 -40.27 4.86 -21.53
C PRO A 306 -39.85 5.76 -22.70
N ASP A 307 -40.81 6.37 -23.39
CA ASP A 307 -40.55 7.24 -24.57
C ASP A 307 -40.36 8.71 -24.19
N TRP A 308 -40.37 9.07 -22.90
CA TRP A 308 -40.11 10.44 -22.49
C TRP A 308 -38.67 10.86 -22.75
N PRO A 309 -38.43 12.13 -23.15
CA PRO A 309 -37.08 12.65 -23.25
C PRO A 309 -36.42 12.66 -21.87
N LEU A 310 -35.10 12.41 -21.81
CA LEU A 310 -34.33 12.32 -20.56
C LEU A 310 -34.49 13.57 -19.68
N SER A 311 -34.66 14.75 -20.30
CA SER A 311 -34.91 16.02 -19.63
C SER A 311 -36.21 16.07 -18.80
N ARG A 312 -37.23 15.27 -19.16
CA ARG A 312 -38.57 15.28 -18.55
C ARG A 312 -38.68 14.44 -17.28
N PHE A 313 -37.77 13.48 -17.07
CA PHE A 313 -37.77 12.69 -15.85
C PHE A 313 -37.45 13.57 -14.65
N ASP A 314 -38.35 13.54 -13.66
CA ASP A 314 -38.21 14.32 -12.46
C ASP A 314 -37.29 13.62 -11.45
N ILE A 315 -36.24 14.32 -11.06
CA ILE A 315 -35.27 13.92 -10.03
C ILE A 315 -35.17 14.98 -8.92
N ASP A 316 -36.11 15.93 -8.84
CA ASP A 316 -36.08 17.12 -7.95
C ASP A 316 -36.26 16.76 -6.46
N SER A 317 -35.24 16.15 -5.89
CA SER A 317 -35.03 16.09 -4.44
C SER A 317 -33.65 16.62 -4.00
N LEU A 318 -32.95 17.38 -4.86
CA LEU A 318 -31.66 18.03 -4.52
C LEU A 318 -31.61 19.54 -4.81
N LYS A 319 -32.74 20.16 -5.17
CA LYS A 319 -32.80 21.60 -5.51
C LYS A 319 -32.83 22.55 -4.31
N GLU A 320 -32.77 22.06 -3.07
CA GLU A 320 -32.29 22.91 -1.98
C GLU A 320 -30.77 22.74 -1.88
N PRO A 321 -29.97 23.78 -2.14
CA PRO A 321 -28.58 23.74 -1.73
C PRO A 321 -28.60 23.55 -0.21
N LEU A 322 -28.07 22.42 0.26
CA LEU A 322 -27.75 22.23 1.67
C LEU A 322 -26.93 23.44 2.10
N ALA A 323 -27.58 24.36 2.81
CA ALA A 323 -26.97 25.57 3.29
C ALA A 323 -25.79 25.16 4.17
N MET A 324 -24.59 25.50 3.73
CA MET A 324 -23.42 25.55 4.59
C MET A 324 -23.82 26.28 5.88
N PRO A 325 -23.72 25.68 7.07
CA PRO A 325 -23.75 26.49 8.28
C PRO A 325 -22.53 27.40 8.21
N SER A 326 -22.84 28.68 7.99
CA SER A 326 -21.95 29.81 8.12
C SER A 326 -21.07 29.63 9.36
N THR A 327 -19.78 29.89 9.18
CA THR A 327 -18.76 30.03 10.22
C THR A 327 -19.34 30.66 11.49
N ALA A 328 -19.58 29.85 12.51
CA ALA A 328 -19.73 30.34 13.86
C ALA A 328 -18.36 30.81 14.33
N ALA A 329 -18.17 32.13 14.28
CA ALA A 329 -17.05 32.81 14.89
C ALA A 329 -16.93 32.41 16.36
N VAL A 330 -15.73 32.01 16.76
CA VAL A 330 -15.36 31.93 18.18
C VAL A 330 -15.29 33.37 18.73
N PRO A 331 -15.84 33.66 19.91
CA PRO A 331 -16.04 35.03 20.39
C PRO A 331 -14.72 35.71 20.72
N THR A 332 -14.53 36.91 20.19
CA THR A 332 -13.51 37.86 20.62
C THR A 332 -13.86 38.40 22.02
N ALA A 333 -12.89 38.36 22.93
CA ALA A 333 -12.93 39.08 24.20
C ALA A 333 -12.81 40.61 23.95
N PRO A 334 -13.41 41.46 24.81
CA PRO A 334 -13.70 42.84 24.47
C PRO A 334 -12.48 43.76 24.51
N ALA A 335 -12.50 44.73 23.58
CA ALA A 335 -11.57 45.84 23.49
C ALA A 335 -11.72 46.82 24.66
N VAL A 336 -10.59 47.23 25.25
CA VAL A 336 -10.49 48.38 26.15
C VAL A 336 -10.24 49.64 25.31
N VAL A 337 -11.02 50.68 25.58
CA VAL A 337 -11.04 52.00 24.93
C VAL A 337 -9.76 52.80 25.25
N PRO A 338 -9.20 53.59 24.32
CA PRO A 338 -7.97 54.35 24.54
C PRO A 338 -8.22 55.69 25.23
N GLY A 339 -7.45 55.99 26.28
CA GLY A 339 -7.33 57.32 26.86
C GLY A 339 -6.23 58.12 26.16
N LYS A 340 -6.60 59.27 25.57
CA LYS A 340 -5.67 60.31 25.12
C LYS A 340 -5.32 61.24 26.28
N LEU A 341 -4.02 61.42 26.53
CA LEU A 341 -3.38 62.65 27.01
C LEU A 341 -1.87 62.47 26.72
N ASP A 342 -1.41 62.84 25.52
CA ASP A 342 -0.98 64.18 25.09
C ASP A 342 0.38 64.61 25.67
N LYS A 343 1.30 64.85 24.73
CA LYS A 343 2.43 65.80 24.74
C LYS A 343 3.76 65.47 25.44
N LEU A 344 4.72 65.15 24.56
CA LEU A 344 5.94 65.93 24.30
C LEU A 344 6.86 66.30 25.49
N SER A 345 8.01 65.63 25.56
CA SER A 345 9.33 66.29 25.52
C SER A 345 10.40 65.21 25.29
N LYS A 346 11.04 65.17 24.11
CA LYS A 346 12.36 65.78 23.82
C LYS A 346 13.50 65.30 24.73
N LEU A 347 14.56 64.86 24.02
CA LEU A 347 15.98 64.84 24.38
C LEU A 347 16.55 63.62 25.14
N LYS A 348 17.48 62.97 24.43
CA LYS A 348 18.81 62.51 24.87
C LYS A 348 18.85 61.45 25.98
N GLY A 349 19.30 60.27 25.54
CA GLY A 349 20.71 59.92 25.72
C GLY A 349 21.04 59.09 26.96
N LEU A 350 21.61 57.92 26.66
CA LEU A 350 22.55 57.13 27.48
C LEU A 350 21.95 56.38 28.68
N SER A 351 21.68 55.08 28.49
CA SER A 351 22.13 54.07 29.46
C SER A 351 22.48 52.77 28.71
N GLY A 352 23.61 52.18 29.13
CA GLY A 352 24.41 51.25 28.33
C GLY A 352 23.80 49.87 28.09
N SER A 353 24.12 49.32 26.92
CA SER A 353 23.96 47.90 26.62
C SER A 353 25.01 47.08 27.38
N VAL A 354 24.55 46.21 28.27
CA VAL A 354 25.31 45.01 28.64
C VAL A 354 25.38 44.13 27.38
N PRO A 355 26.54 43.57 26.98
CA PRO A 355 26.58 42.63 25.88
C PRO A 355 25.79 41.39 26.29
N LYS A 356 24.63 41.15 25.67
CA LYS A 356 23.98 39.85 25.72
C LYS A 356 24.93 38.89 25.00
N THR A 357 25.52 37.96 25.75
CA THR A 357 26.19 36.80 25.18
C THR A 357 25.26 36.19 24.12
N PRO A 358 25.69 36.03 22.86
CA PRO A 358 24.83 35.45 21.84
C PRO A 358 24.43 34.05 22.31
N VAL A 359 23.13 33.85 22.57
CA VAL A 359 22.60 32.53 22.86
C VAL A 359 22.83 31.70 21.60
N PRO A 360 23.51 30.54 21.68
CA PRO A 360 23.75 29.73 20.51
C PRO A 360 22.41 29.36 19.84
N PRO A 361 22.33 29.40 18.50
CA PRO A 361 21.09 29.19 17.76
C PRO A 361 20.54 27.76 17.90
N VAL A 362 21.35 26.84 18.43
CA VAL A 362 21.00 25.45 18.69
C VAL A 362 21.47 24.99 20.07
N ARG A 363 20.77 24.02 20.64
CA ARG A 363 21.16 23.26 21.84
C ARG A 363 21.51 21.84 21.42
N MET A 364 22.64 21.33 21.89
CA MET A 364 23.09 19.96 21.63
C MET A 364 23.07 19.16 22.93
N THR A 365 22.42 17.99 22.92
CA THR A 365 22.34 17.09 24.08
C THR A 365 22.38 15.64 23.60
N PRO A 366 22.96 14.70 24.37
CA PRO A 366 22.75 13.29 24.10
C PRO A 366 21.26 12.94 24.15
N LEU A 367 20.76 12.18 23.17
CA LEU A 367 19.36 11.73 23.20
C LEU A 367 19.13 10.71 24.32
N ARG A 368 20.13 9.86 24.58
CA ARG A 368 20.18 8.93 25.71
C ARG A 368 21.19 9.42 26.75
N PRO A 369 20.78 9.64 28.01
CA PRO A 369 21.72 10.04 29.07
C PRO A 369 22.87 9.04 29.23
N GLY A 370 24.11 9.54 29.26
CA GLY A 370 25.32 8.72 29.40
C GLY A 370 25.76 7.97 28.14
N SER A 371 25.06 8.15 27.00
CA SER A 371 25.45 7.63 25.69
C SER A 371 26.03 8.74 24.82
N GLU A 372 26.98 8.40 23.95
CA GLU A 372 27.38 9.31 22.86
C GLU A 372 26.45 9.19 21.64
N PHE A 373 25.66 8.13 21.50
CA PHE A 373 24.76 7.92 20.35
C PHE A 373 23.26 7.92 20.72
N PRO A 374 22.39 8.53 19.90
CA PRO A 374 22.67 9.60 18.94
C PRO A 374 22.74 10.98 19.64
N LEU A 375 23.23 11.98 18.92
CA LEU A 375 23.14 13.38 19.36
C LEU A 375 21.79 13.98 18.97
N LEU A 376 21.17 14.72 19.88
CA LEU A 376 20.01 15.57 19.59
C LEU A 376 20.47 17.04 19.44
N ILE A 377 20.17 17.64 18.29
CA ILE A 377 20.34 19.06 18.02
C ILE A 377 18.95 19.70 17.92
N GLU A 378 18.67 20.66 18.79
CA GLU A 378 17.41 21.40 18.80
C GLU A 378 17.65 22.87 18.49
N ALA A 379 16.91 23.43 17.54
CA ALA A 379 16.90 24.88 17.34
C ALA A 379 16.29 25.58 18.56
N THR A 380 16.90 26.69 18.99
CA THR A 380 16.43 27.48 20.15
C THR A 380 15.39 28.53 19.76
N SER A 381 15.18 28.77 18.46
CA SER A 381 14.18 29.70 17.90
C SER A 381 13.53 29.10 16.64
N THR A 382 12.30 29.49 16.35
CA THR A 382 11.57 29.16 15.12
C THR A 382 12.01 30.00 13.92
N ASP A 383 12.75 31.08 14.15
CA ASP A 383 13.18 32.02 13.09
C ASP A 383 14.53 31.64 12.45
N ILE A 384 15.04 30.44 12.73
CA ILE A 384 16.31 29.97 12.18
C ILE A 384 16.17 29.76 10.66
N ASP A 385 17.05 30.39 9.88
CA ASP A 385 17.23 30.00 8.47
C ASP A 385 17.98 28.67 8.44
N THR A 386 17.21 27.59 8.41
CA THR A 386 17.70 26.22 8.53
C THR A 386 18.68 25.83 7.43
N ALA A 387 18.48 26.30 6.19
CA ALA A 387 19.38 25.98 5.08
C ALA A 387 20.69 26.80 5.16
N ALA A 388 20.61 28.08 5.56
CA ALA A 388 21.80 28.89 5.79
C ALA A 388 22.62 28.35 6.97
N TRP A 389 21.96 28.04 8.09
CA TRP A 389 22.60 27.47 9.27
C TRP A 389 23.30 26.14 8.93
N ALA A 390 22.63 25.24 8.22
CA ALA A 390 23.20 23.96 7.82
C ALA A 390 24.46 24.12 6.96
N ARG A 391 24.45 25.09 6.03
CA ARG A 391 25.59 25.39 5.15
C ARG A 391 26.77 25.97 5.93
N GLU A 392 26.52 26.91 6.83
CA GLU A 392 27.55 27.52 7.67
C GLU A 392 28.16 26.53 8.68
N ASN A 393 27.36 25.56 9.14
CA ASN A 393 27.76 24.57 10.14
C ASN A 393 28.09 23.20 9.53
N GLN A 394 28.24 23.10 8.19
CA GLN A 394 28.52 21.84 7.51
C GLN A 394 29.75 21.10 8.09
N PRO A 395 30.90 21.76 8.38
CA PRO A 395 32.06 21.08 8.99
C PRO A 395 31.76 20.53 10.39
N LEU A 396 31.02 21.29 11.20
CA LEU A 396 30.60 20.87 12.54
C LEU A 396 29.65 19.68 12.48
N ILE A 397 28.64 19.72 11.59
CA ILE A 397 27.71 18.59 11.40
C ILE A 397 28.47 17.34 10.97
N ALA A 398 29.48 17.47 10.11
CA ALA A 398 30.31 16.35 9.68
C ALA A 398 31.14 15.76 10.84
N GLU A 399 31.73 16.59 11.70
CA GLU A 399 32.45 16.15 12.90
C GLU A 399 31.52 15.44 13.89
N LEU A 400 30.35 16.03 14.15
CA LEU A 400 29.35 15.46 15.06
C LEU A 400 28.82 14.12 14.52
N LEU A 401 28.56 14.00 13.22
CA LEU A 401 28.14 12.73 12.64
C LEU A 401 29.24 11.66 12.78
N GLN A 402 30.51 12.00 12.55
CA GLN A 402 31.63 11.06 12.71
C GLN A 402 31.77 10.57 14.14
N ARG A 403 31.64 11.48 15.12
CA ARG A 403 31.74 11.14 16.53
C ARG A 403 30.55 10.30 16.99
N HIS A 404 29.35 10.81 16.74
CA HIS A 404 28.14 10.28 17.31
C HIS A 404 27.57 9.13 16.48
N GLY A 405 27.76 9.09 15.17
CA GLY A 405 27.19 8.07 14.25
C GLY A 405 25.77 8.39 13.78
N GLY A 406 24.99 9.12 14.60
CA GLY A 406 23.66 9.59 14.27
C GLY A 406 23.32 10.92 14.95
N VAL A 407 22.61 11.79 14.23
CA VAL A 407 22.21 13.12 14.69
C VAL A 407 20.71 13.33 14.40
N LEU A 408 19.92 13.57 15.44
CA LEU A 408 18.51 13.97 15.34
C LEU A 408 18.41 15.50 15.40
N PHE A 409 17.89 16.09 14.34
CA PHE A 409 17.56 17.52 14.24
C PHE A 409 16.08 17.72 14.54
N ARG A 410 15.77 18.58 15.50
CA ARG A 410 14.40 18.86 15.94
C ARG A 410 14.13 20.36 16.06
N ARG A 411 12.91 20.78 15.75
CA ARG A 411 12.43 22.19 15.73
C ARG A 411 13.13 23.10 14.71
N PHE A 412 13.65 22.54 13.62
CA PHE A 412 14.25 23.32 12.52
C PHE A 412 13.22 23.90 11.52
N GLY A 413 11.92 23.88 11.84
CA GLY A 413 10.88 24.48 10.98
C GLY A 413 10.79 23.88 9.58
N LEU A 414 11.08 22.57 9.44
CA LEU A 414 10.99 21.86 8.17
C LEU A 414 9.58 21.30 7.99
N ASP A 415 8.76 21.92 7.16
CA ASP A 415 7.36 21.52 6.99
C ASP A 415 7.13 20.63 5.77
N THR A 416 7.97 20.78 4.75
CA THR A 416 7.80 20.11 3.45
C THR A 416 9.01 19.27 3.05
N PRO A 417 8.83 18.29 2.16
CA PRO A 417 9.94 17.55 1.55
C PRO A 417 10.94 18.44 0.81
N GLN A 418 10.49 19.58 0.27
CA GLN A 418 11.33 20.56 -0.41
C GLN A 418 12.20 21.35 0.59
N ASP A 419 11.70 21.60 1.80
CA ASP A 419 12.51 22.18 2.88
C ASP A 419 13.57 21.17 3.33
N PHE A 420 13.16 19.91 3.49
CA PHE A 420 14.07 18.81 3.79
C PHE A 420 15.16 18.61 2.72
N GLU A 421 14.80 18.60 1.43
CA GLU A 421 15.77 18.46 0.33
C GLU A 421 16.78 19.60 0.37
N ARG A 422 16.33 20.85 0.53
CA ARG A 422 17.23 22.02 0.66
C ARG A 422 18.14 21.94 1.89
N PHE A 423 17.63 21.47 3.02
CA PHE A 423 18.42 21.26 4.23
C PHE A 423 19.47 20.17 4.05
N ALA A 424 19.09 19.02 3.48
CA ALA A 424 20.00 17.91 3.21
C ALA A 424 21.07 18.31 2.17
N GLU A 425 20.71 19.03 1.10
CA GLU A 425 21.65 19.54 0.10
C GLU A 425 22.61 20.60 0.67
N ALA A 426 22.18 21.38 1.67
CA ALA A 426 23.05 22.31 2.36
C ALA A 426 24.14 21.60 3.20
N ILE A 427 23.86 20.37 3.67
CA ILE A 427 24.83 19.53 4.41
C ILE A 427 25.66 18.66 3.46
N GLU A 428 25.04 18.13 2.40
CA GLU A 428 25.67 17.27 1.40
C GLU A 428 25.21 17.68 -0.01
N PRO A 429 25.98 18.51 -0.73
CA PRO A 429 25.59 19.02 -2.05
C PRO A 429 25.33 17.92 -3.08
N GLU A 430 26.03 16.79 -2.96
CA GLU A 430 25.93 15.64 -3.86
C GLU A 430 24.94 14.58 -3.35
N LEU A 431 23.70 14.98 -3.11
CA LEU A 431 22.62 14.02 -2.88
C LEU A 431 22.41 13.13 -4.13
N TYR A 432 22.16 11.85 -3.91
CA TYR A 432 22.04 10.85 -4.97
C TYR A 432 20.59 10.70 -5.45
N GLY A 433 20.34 10.93 -6.75
CA GLY A 433 18.98 11.06 -7.32
C GLY A 433 18.38 9.84 -8.04
N ASN A 434 19.11 8.73 -8.17
CA ASN A 434 18.62 7.46 -8.73
C ASN A 434 19.07 6.24 -7.88
N TYR A 435 18.33 5.84 -6.83
CA TYR A 435 18.72 4.70 -5.98
C TYR A 435 17.74 3.52 -6.01
N GLY A 436 18.20 2.39 -6.57
CA GLY A 436 17.49 1.10 -6.53
C GLY A 436 16.04 1.16 -7.01
N ASP A 437 15.19 0.34 -6.38
CA ASP A 437 13.74 0.23 -6.66
C ASP A 437 12.88 1.22 -5.86
N LEU A 438 13.50 2.24 -5.22
CA LEU A 438 12.74 3.18 -4.38
C LEU A 438 11.92 4.14 -5.24
N PRO A 439 10.59 4.22 -5.05
CA PRO A 439 9.75 5.11 -5.85
C PRO A 439 10.09 6.58 -5.54
N LYS A 440 10.41 7.33 -6.61
CA LYS A 440 10.63 8.77 -6.55
C LYS A 440 9.39 9.49 -6.06
N LYS A 441 9.55 10.52 -5.22
CA LYS A 441 8.44 11.33 -4.73
C LYS A 441 8.10 12.45 -5.71
N GLU A 442 6.81 12.69 -5.96
CA GLU A 442 6.34 13.87 -6.69
C GLU A 442 6.77 15.15 -5.97
N GLY A 443 7.52 16.01 -6.67
CA GLY A 443 7.94 17.33 -6.19
C GLY A 443 9.37 17.44 -5.65
N GLY A 444 10.14 16.35 -5.55
CA GLY A 444 11.58 16.38 -5.19
C GLY A 444 12.44 15.72 -6.26
N LYS A 445 13.64 16.24 -6.54
CA LYS A 445 14.51 15.68 -7.59
C LYS A 445 15.35 14.51 -7.08
N LYS A 446 15.71 14.51 -5.79
CA LYS A 446 16.65 13.55 -5.16
C LYS A 446 16.13 12.93 -3.85
N THR A 447 14.83 12.95 -3.62
CA THR A 447 14.19 12.38 -2.41
C THR A 447 13.31 11.17 -2.75
N TYR A 448 13.28 10.20 -1.83
CA TYR A 448 12.61 8.91 -1.99
C TYR A 448 11.57 8.68 -0.90
N ARG A 449 10.57 7.84 -1.19
CA ARG A 449 9.74 7.24 -0.15
C ARG A 449 10.40 5.95 0.33
N SER A 450 10.19 5.62 1.60
CA SER A 450 10.55 4.30 2.14
C SER A 450 9.83 3.18 1.35
N THR A 451 10.50 2.04 1.20
CA THR A 451 9.99 0.84 0.51
C THR A 451 8.62 0.43 1.05
N PRO A 452 7.65 0.05 0.20
CA PRO A 452 6.37 -0.47 0.68
C PRO A 452 6.60 -1.75 1.50
N TYR A 453 6.35 -1.70 2.81
CA TYR A 453 6.45 -2.83 3.73
C TYR A 453 5.26 -2.82 4.70
N PRO A 454 4.61 -3.97 5.01
CA PRO A 454 3.38 -4.02 5.79
C PRO A 454 3.48 -3.23 7.11
N GLU A 455 2.54 -2.34 7.39
CA GLU A 455 2.62 -1.39 8.51
C GLU A 455 2.69 -2.08 9.88
N GLN A 456 2.05 -3.25 10.00
CA GLN A 456 2.01 -4.06 11.22
C GLN A 456 3.25 -4.94 11.44
N GLN A 457 4.20 -4.94 10.52
CA GLN A 457 5.42 -5.74 10.63
C GLN A 457 6.64 -4.85 10.88
N MET A 458 7.58 -5.35 11.66
CA MET A 458 8.85 -4.69 11.89
C MET A 458 9.73 -4.83 10.64
N ILE A 459 10.37 -3.74 10.21
CA ILE A 459 11.55 -3.85 9.34
C ILE A 459 12.73 -4.03 10.29
N LEU A 460 13.41 -5.19 10.21
CA LEU A 460 14.50 -5.54 11.12
C LEU A 460 15.73 -4.65 10.92
N TYR A 461 16.67 -4.73 11.87
CA TYR A 461 17.85 -3.89 11.87
C TYR A 461 18.76 -4.21 10.69
N HIS A 462 19.20 -3.17 9.99
CA HIS A 462 20.08 -3.29 8.85
C HIS A 462 20.86 -1.99 8.62
N ASN A 463 21.98 -2.13 7.91
CA ASN A 463 22.65 -1.03 7.24
C ASN A 463 22.20 -1.00 5.78
N GLU A 464 21.79 0.16 5.29
CA GLU A 464 21.24 0.34 3.95
C GLU A 464 22.22 -0.23 2.91
N SER A 465 21.74 -1.19 2.12
CA SER A 465 22.46 -1.81 1.00
C SER A 465 23.86 -2.38 1.31
N ALA A 466 24.14 -2.78 2.56
CA ALA A 466 25.41 -3.38 2.94
C ALA A 466 25.74 -4.73 2.25
N HIS A 467 24.79 -5.35 1.54
CA HIS A 467 24.96 -6.61 0.82
C HIS A 467 25.35 -6.43 -0.66
N ILE A 468 25.35 -5.21 -1.20
CA ILE A 468 25.72 -4.90 -2.60
C ILE A 468 27.05 -4.13 -2.69
N GLU A 469 27.59 -3.94 -3.89
CA GLU A 469 28.94 -3.34 -4.07
C GLU A 469 29.02 -1.87 -3.69
N ARG A 470 27.90 -1.15 -3.73
CA ARG A 470 27.85 0.29 -3.56
C ARG A 470 26.71 0.71 -2.64
N TRP A 471 27.00 1.49 -1.60
CA TRP A 471 26.01 1.94 -0.63
C TRP A 471 26.18 3.41 -0.25
N PRO A 472 25.13 4.08 0.24
CA PRO A 472 25.26 5.42 0.79
C PRO A 472 26.03 5.37 2.11
N ARG A 473 26.99 6.28 2.31
CA ARG A 473 27.55 6.50 3.64
C ARG A 473 26.64 7.36 4.49
N LYS A 474 25.98 8.36 3.91
CA LYS A 474 25.07 9.25 4.65
C LYS A 474 23.63 9.00 4.23
N GLN A 475 22.74 8.89 5.21
CA GLN A 475 21.31 8.71 5.00
C GLN A 475 20.53 9.62 5.94
N TRP A 476 19.43 10.21 5.44
CA TRP A 476 18.55 11.06 6.22
C TRP A 476 17.13 10.54 6.16
N PHE A 477 16.42 10.61 7.27
CA PHE A 477 14.99 10.36 7.35
C PHE A 477 14.29 11.61 7.89
N PHE A 478 13.31 12.11 7.14
CA PHE A 478 12.50 13.27 7.47
C PHE A 478 11.06 12.87 7.77
N CYS A 479 10.55 13.32 8.91
CA CYS A 479 9.16 13.08 9.29
C CYS A 479 8.23 14.16 8.78
N GLU A 480 7.64 13.92 7.61
CA GLU A 480 6.55 14.74 7.06
C GLU A 480 5.25 14.54 7.85
N LEU A 481 4.98 13.30 8.29
CA LEU A 481 3.80 12.99 9.10
C LEU A 481 4.12 11.82 10.05
N PRO A 482 4.14 12.04 11.37
CA PRO A 482 4.34 10.96 12.33
C PRO A 482 3.11 10.05 12.38
N SER A 483 3.33 8.78 12.74
CA SER A 483 2.23 7.85 13.01
C SER A 483 1.52 8.23 14.31
N PRO A 484 0.19 8.08 14.43
CA PRO A 484 -0.50 8.27 15.70
C PRO A 484 -0.18 7.17 16.73
N VAL A 485 0.21 5.97 16.29
CA VAL A 485 0.61 4.86 17.17
C VAL A 485 1.82 4.15 16.57
N GLY A 486 2.87 3.97 17.38
CA GLY A 486 4.10 3.25 16.98
C GLY A 486 4.89 3.95 15.87
N GLY A 487 5.63 3.17 15.09
CA GLY A 487 6.32 3.68 13.89
C GLY A 487 7.57 4.49 14.17
N ALA A 488 8.20 4.29 15.32
CA ALA A 488 9.56 4.75 15.55
C ALA A 488 10.51 4.19 14.47
N THR A 489 11.62 4.88 14.27
CA THR A 489 12.77 4.36 13.51
C THR A 489 13.85 4.04 14.54
N PRO A 490 13.88 2.83 15.13
CA PRO A 490 14.96 2.47 16.05
C PRO A 490 16.30 2.54 15.33
N ILE A 491 17.31 3.06 16.01
CA ILE A 491 18.68 3.15 15.50
C ILE A 491 19.66 2.53 16.49
N VAL A 492 20.72 1.92 15.97
CA VAL A 492 21.72 1.17 16.75
C VAL A 492 23.11 1.59 16.33
N ASP A 493 23.98 1.88 17.30
CA ASP A 493 25.41 2.12 17.05
C ASP A 493 26.10 0.79 16.71
N CYS A 494 26.61 0.65 15.50
CA CYS A 494 27.28 -0.55 15.01
C CYS A 494 28.59 -0.85 15.75
N ARG A 495 29.21 0.16 16.39
CA ARG A 495 30.39 -0.02 17.24
C ARG A 495 29.99 -0.68 18.55
N GLU A 496 28.93 -0.20 19.19
CA GLU A 496 28.37 -0.79 20.41
C GLU A 496 27.89 -2.22 20.13
N MET A 497 27.17 -2.43 19.02
CA MET A 497 26.72 -3.76 18.61
C MET A 497 27.90 -4.73 18.49
N LEU A 498 28.97 -4.34 17.80
CA LEU A 498 30.18 -5.16 17.67
C LEU A 498 30.84 -5.46 19.02
N GLN A 499 30.92 -4.46 19.91
CA GLN A 499 31.51 -4.61 21.24
C GLN A 499 30.72 -5.57 22.14
N ARG A 500 29.38 -5.60 22.00
CA ARG A 500 28.50 -6.46 22.80
C ARG A 500 28.43 -7.91 22.30
N LEU A 501 28.87 -8.20 21.07
CA LEU A 501 28.96 -9.58 20.59
C LEU A 501 29.91 -10.41 21.48
N PRO A 502 29.54 -11.66 21.84
CA PRO A 502 30.48 -12.55 22.49
C PRO A 502 31.78 -12.69 21.69
N ALA A 503 32.93 -12.67 22.36
CA ALA A 503 34.24 -12.63 21.70
C ALA A 503 34.51 -13.80 20.72
N ALA A 504 33.89 -14.96 20.94
CA ALA A 504 33.95 -16.08 20.00
C ALA A 504 33.16 -15.79 18.72
N LEU A 505 31.92 -15.29 18.88
CA LEU A 505 31.04 -14.97 17.76
C LEU A 505 31.56 -13.79 16.93
N ARG A 506 32.10 -12.76 17.59
CA ARG A 506 32.77 -11.64 16.91
C ARG A 506 33.90 -12.14 16.00
N ARG A 507 34.81 -12.97 16.54
CA ARG A 507 35.90 -13.57 15.75
C ARG A 507 35.38 -14.41 14.58
N GLU A 508 34.29 -15.13 14.78
CA GLU A 508 33.68 -15.93 13.71
C GLU A 508 33.17 -15.05 12.56
N PHE A 509 32.45 -13.95 12.86
CA PHE A 509 32.03 -12.98 11.84
C PHE A 509 33.21 -12.28 11.16
N GLU A 510 34.27 -11.93 11.90
CA GLU A 510 35.49 -11.32 11.36
C GLU A 510 36.27 -12.26 10.43
N GLN A 511 36.35 -13.55 10.76
CA GLN A 511 37.11 -14.52 9.98
C GLN A 511 36.31 -15.05 8.80
N LYS A 512 35.08 -15.51 9.08
CA LYS A 512 34.27 -16.16 8.05
C LYS A 512 33.57 -15.17 7.14
N GLN A 513 33.27 -13.97 7.62
CA GLN A 513 32.48 -12.96 6.89
C GLN A 513 31.11 -13.53 6.47
N LEU A 514 30.39 -12.91 5.54
CA LEU A 514 29.05 -13.33 5.09
C LEU A 514 29.04 -13.76 3.63
N ARG A 515 28.11 -14.63 3.29
CA ARG A 515 27.71 -14.95 1.92
C ARG A 515 26.21 -14.76 1.79
N TYR A 516 25.80 -13.74 1.05
CA TYR A 516 24.39 -13.53 0.71
C TYR A 516 24.06 -14.37 -0.51
N VAL A 517 22.97 -15.13 -0.44
CA VAL A 517 22.48 -15.98 -1.51
C VAL A 517 21.11 -15.46 -1.93
N ARG A 518 20.91 -15.28 -3.24
CA ARG A 518 19.61 -14.92 -3.81
C ARG A 518 19.23 -15.94 -4.88
N THR A 519 18.02 -16.48 -4.76
CA THR A 519 17.48 -17.45 -5.71
C THR A 519 16.33 -16.80 -6.44
N PHE A 520 16.49 -16.59 -7.75
CA PHE A 520 15.49 -15.97 -8.62
C PHE A 520 14.41 -17.00 -8.97
N THR A 521 13.56 -17.29 -7.99
CA THR A 521 12.47 -18.27 -8.11
C THR A 521 11.21 -17.55 -8.59
N PRO A 522 10.66 -17.91 -9.78
CA PRO A 522 9.43 -17.33 -10.27
C PRO A 522 8.32 -17.42 -9.20
N ARG A 523 7.56 -16.34 -9.01
CA ARG A 523 6.44 -16.18 -8.05
C ARG A 523 6.83 -15.96 -6.58
N LEU A 524 8.08 -16.20 -6.18
CA LEU A 524 8.57 -15.91 -4.81
C LEU A 524 9.55 -14.73 -4.78
N ASP A 525 10.23 -14.45 -5.89
CA ASP A 525 11.03 -13.26 -6.13
C ASP A 525 10.78 -12.78 -7.57
N VAL A 526 11.38 -11.65 -7.94
CA VAL A 526 11.47 -11.24 -9.35
C VAL A 526 12.23 -12.31 -10.14
N SER A 527 11.85 -12.53 -11.41
CA SER A 527 12.60 -13.44 -12.28
C SER A 527 13.98 -12.86 -12.59
N TRP A 528 14.96 -13.72 -12.89
CA TRP A 528 16.29 -13.26 -13.25
C TRP A 528 16.25 -12.40 -14.53
N GLN A 529 15.36 -12.71 -15.47
CA GLN A 529 15.16 -11.93 -16.69
C GLN A 529 14.70 -10.50 -16.37
N SER A 530 13.72 -10.36 -15.47
CA SER A 530 13.23 -9.06 -15.03
C SER A 530 14.31 -8.28 -14.28
N PHE A 531 15.13 -8.96 -13.47
CA PHE A 531 16.18 -8.34 -12.68
C PHE A 531 17.35 -7.85 -13.55
N PHE A 532 17.83 -8.68 -14.47
CA PHE A 532 18.92 -8.34 -15.38
C PHE A 532 18.47 -7.62 -16.66
N GLN A 533 17.16 -7.51 -16.88
CA GLN A 533 16.54 -6.90 -18.06
C GLN A 533 17.01 -7.56 -19.38
N THR A 534 17.09 -8.88 -19.40
CA THR A 534 17.52 -9.67 -20.55
C THR A 534 17.06 -11.12 -20.43
N ASP A 535 16.76 -11.77 -21.55
CA ASP A 535 16.44 -13.20 -21.61
C ASP A 535 17.67 -14.05 -21.98
N ASP A 536 18.84 -13.45 -22.17
CA ASP A 536 20.07 -14.14 -22.56
C ASP A 536 20.93 -14.48 -21.32
N ARG A 537 21.07 -15.79 -21.05
CA ARG A 537 21.88 -16.30 -19.95
C ARG A 537 23.34 -15.89 -20.05
N ALA A 538 23.94 -15.91 -21.25
CA ALA A 538 25.35 -15.59 -21.43
C ALA A 538 25.65 -14.12 -21.08
N VAL A 539 24.68 -13.23 -21.34
CA VAL A 539 24.77 -11.82 -20.94
C VAL A 539 24.74 -11.68 -19.41
N VAL A 540 23.89 -12.44 -18.73
CA VAL A 540 23.80 -12.45 -17.26
C VAL A 540 25.07 -13.00 -16.64
N GLU A 541 25.56 -14.13 -17.14
CA GLU A 541 26.79 -14.78 -16.70
C GLU A 541 27.99 -13.83 -16.83
N ALA A 542 28.15 -13.18 -18.00
CA ALA A 542 29.21 -12.20 -18.20
C ALA A 542 29.14 -11.00 -17.25
N ARG A 543 27.93 -10.53 -16.91
CA ARG A 543 27.73 -9.45 -15.91
C ARG A 543 28.10 -9.91 -14.50
N LEU A 544 27.74 -11.13 -14.14
CA LEU A 544 28.05 -11.71 -12.83
C LEU A 544 29.56 -11.95 -12.68
N ASP A 545 30.22 -12.45 -13.73
CA ASP A 545 31.67 -12.61 -13.79
C ASP A 545 32.39 -11.26 -13.64
N ALA A 546 31.94 -10.23 -14.37
CA ALA A 546 32.49 -8.88 -14.27
C ALA A 546 32.32 -8.26 -12.87
N ALA A 547 31.24 -8.62 -12.16
CA ALA A 547 30.98 -8.19 -10.79
C ALA A 547 31.63 -9.10 -9.72
N GLY A 548 32.32 -10.19 -10.11
CA GLY A 548 32.87 -11.17 -9.17
C GLY A 548 31.81 -11.88 -8.32
N THR A 549 30.56 -11.94 -8.79
CA THR A 549 29.45 -12.58 -8.10
C THR A 549 29.38 -14.05 -8.49
N GLY A 550 29.44 -14.97 -7.51
CA GLY A 550 29.29 -16.39 -7.77
C GLY A 550 27.86 -16.71 -8.21
N TYR A 551 27.69 -17.69 -9.11
CA TYR A 551 26.37 -18.11 -9.56
C TYR A 551 26.31 -19.60 -9.91
N ARG A 552 25.10 -20.14 -9.88
CA ARG A 552 24.78 -21.46 -10.43
C ARG A 552 23.34 -21.48 -10.93
N TRP A 553 23.09 -22.27 -11.95
CA TRP A 553 21.75 -22.62 -12.41
C TRP A 553 21.29 -23.87 -11.66
N LEU A 554 20.17 -23.78 -10.92
CA LEU A 554 19.61 -24.91 -10.18
C LEU A 554 18.78 -25.84 -11.08
N ASP A 555 18.31 -25.30 -12.20
CA ASP A 555 17.60 -25.95 -13.29
C ASP A 555 17.61 -25.00 -14.50
N ASP A 556 16.77 -25.29 -15.50
CA ASP A 556 16.70 -24.56 -16.76
C ASP A 556 16.21 -23.11 -16.63
N ASP A 557 15.66 -22.66 -15.50
CA ASP A 557 15.20 -21.26 -15.39
C ASP A 557 15.45 -20.62 -14.02
N THR A 558 16.05 -21.37 -13.08
CA THR A 558 16.32 -20.88 -11.73
C THR A 558 17.79 -20.52 -11.56
N LEU A 559 18.09 -19.22 -11.65
CA LEU A 559 19.39 -18.67 -11.30
C LEU A 559 19.52 -18.51 -9.78
N GLN A 560 20.65 -18.92 -9.23
CA GLN A 560 21.04 -18.59 -7.88
C GLN A 560 22.37 -17.84 -7.90
N THR A 561 22.41 -16.67 -7.28
CA THR A 561 23.63 -15.86 -7.12
C THR A 561 24.09 -15.89 -5.67
N SER A 562 25.39 -15.71 -5.47
CA SER A 562 26.02 -15.63 -4.17
C SER A 562 27.12 -14.57 -4.14
N THR A 563 27.04 -13.64 -3.19
CA THR A 563 28.01 -12.55 -3.04
C THR A 563 28.63 -12.63 -1.66
N ARG A 564 29.98 -12.64 -1.61
CA ARG A 564 30.71 -12.58 -0.35
C ARG A 564 30.81 -11.13 0.10
N CYS A 565 30.41 -10.87 1.33
CA CYS A 565 30.38 -9.52 1.90
C CYS A 565 31.00 -9.53 3.28
N PRO A 566 31.65 -8.42 3.71
CA PRO A 566 32.12 -8.34 5.07
C PRO A 566 30.95 -8.32 6.06
N ALA A 567 31.12 -8.99 7.20
CA ALA A 567 30.24 -8.87 8.37
C ALA A 567 30.65 -7.68 9.26
N VAL A 568 31.96 -7.43 9.30
CA VAL A 568 32.64 -6.39 10.08
C VAL A 568 33.57 -5.64 9.13
N ILE A 569 33.51 -4.31 9.17
CA ILE A 569 34.35 -3.43 8.36
C ILE A 569 35.07 -2.42 9.26
N VAL A 570 36.10 -1.77 8.72
CA VAL A 570 36.73 -0.60 9.32
C VAL A 570 36.16 0.64 8.62
N HIS A 571 35.55 1.53 9.40
CA HIS A 571 34.97 2.75 8.86
C HIS A 571 36.07 3.67 8.30
N PRO A 572 36.00 4.11 7.03
CA PRO A 572 37.12 4.74 6.32
C PRO A 572 37.55 6.11 6.89
N VAL A 573 36.65 6.82 7.57
CA VAL A 573 36.95 8.14 8.17
C VAL A 573 37.39 8.02 9.64
N THR A 574 36.61 7.34 10.48
CA THR A 574 36.87 7.23 11.92
C THR A 574 37.87 6.14 12.30
N GLY A 575 38.14 5.17 11.40
CA GLY A 575 38.96 4.00 11.69
C GLY A 575 38.32 2.99 12.65
N ALA A 576 37.05 3.16 13.01
CA ALA A 576 36.36 2.28 13.94
C ALA A 576 35.94 0.96 13.26
N GLU A 577 36.13 -0.16 13.95
CA GLU A 577 35.52 -1.44 13.54
C GLU A 577 34.02 -1.44 13.87
N VAL A 578 33.18 -1.82 12.91
CA VAL A 578 31.72 -1.74 13.00
C VAL A 578 31.05 -3.00 12.47
N PHE A 579 29.97 -3.43 13.13
CA PHE A 579 29.12 -4.51 12.64
C PHE A 579 28.20 -3.99 11.54
N PHE A 580 28.62 -4.13 10.28
CA PHE A 580 27.96 -3.55 9.10
C PHE A 580 27.49 -4.67 8.17
N ASN A 581 26.19 -4.97 8.21
CA ASN A 581 25.60 -6.04 7.40
C ASN A 581 24.06 -5.94 7.36
N GLN A 582 23.43 -6.92 6.71
CA GLN A 582 21.97 -7.11 6.63
C GLN A 582 21.57 -8.55 7.00
N VAL A 583 22.26 -9.15 7.98
CA VAL A 583 22.06 -10.56 8.33
C VAL A 583 20.61 -10.86 8.74
N GLN A 584 19.97 -9.96 9.49
CA GLN A 584 18.57 -10.14 9.93
C GLN A 584 17.56 -10.09 8.77
N LEU A 585 17.82 -9.31 7.71
CA LEU A 585 16.91 -9.22 6.57
C LEU A 585 17.00 -10.42 5.61
N HIS A 586 18.07 -11.20 5.69
CA HIS A 586 18.33 -12.30 4.76
C HIS A 586 18.30 -13.67 5.43
N HIS A 587 18.44 -13.76 6.75
CA HIS A 587 18.46 -15.06 7.43
C HIS A 587 17.04 -15.62 7.60
N PRO A 588 16.77 -16.90 7.23
CA PRO A 588 15.44 -17.49 7.30
C PRO A 588 14.83 -17.52 8.70
N TYR A 589 15.67 -17.60 9.74
CA TYR A 589 15.24 -17.51 11.15
C TYR A 589 14.42 -16.25 11.46
N CYS A 590 14.70 -15.15 10.76
CA CYS A 590 14.07 -13.86 11.00
C CYS A 590 12.71 -13.69 10.31
N LEU A 591 12.26 -14.71 9.57
CA LEU A 591 10.91 -14.78 9.03
C LEU A 591 9.93 -15.20 10.13
N GLU A 592 8.67 -14.79 9.99
CA GLU A 592 7.59 -15.27 10.85
C GLU A 592 7.57 -16.81 10.87
N PRO A 593 7.38 -17.47 12.03
CA PRO A 593 7.56 -18.92 12.16
C PRO A 593 6.74 -19.77 11.17
N GLU A 594 5.52 -19.33 10.85
CA GLU A 594 4.66 -19.99 9.87
C GLU A 594 5.19 -19.77 8.45
N VAL A 595 5.54 -18.54 8.09
CA VAL A 595 6.13 -18.19 6.79
C VAL A 595 7.43 -18.95 6.54
N ARG A 596 8.31 -19.03 7.56
CA ARG A 596 9.56 -19.78 7.49
C ARG A 596 9.29 -21.26 7.19
N ARG A 597 8.34 -21.87 7.91
CA ARG A 597 7.99 -23.28 7.76
C ARG A 597 7.43 -23.56 6.37
N ASP A 598 6.54 -22.71 5.90
CA ASP A 598 5.88 -22.87 4.59
C ASP A 598 6.88 -22.70 3.45
N LEU A 599 7.76 -21.69 3.52
CA LEU A 599 8.84 -21.52 2.54
C LEU A 599 9.79 -22.70 2.52
N LEU A 600 10.25 -23.17 3.69
CA LEU A 600 11.14 -24.33 3.77
C LEU A 600 10.47 -25.61 3.24
N SER A 601 9.18 -25.80 3.52
CA SER A 601 8.40 -26.94 3.01
C SER A 601 8.24 -26.87 1.49
N MET A 602 8.00 -25.69 0.94
CA MET A 602 7.71 -25.49 -0.47
C MET A 602 8.94 -25.60 -1.37
N VAL A 603 10.07 -24.98 -1.00
CA VAL A 603 11.26 -24.89 -1.87
C VAL A 603 12.48 -25.61 -1.32
N GLY A 604 12.48 -25.97 -0.04
CA GLY A 604 13.64 -26.51 0.65
C GLY A 604 14.68 -25.43 1.01
N PRO A 605 15.67 -25.77 1.86
CA PRO A 605 16.66 -24.82 2.38
C PRO A 605 17.57 -24.22 1.30
N ASP A 606 17.85 -24.99 0.23
CA ASP A 606 18.79 -24.58 -0.82
C ASP A 606 18.18 -23.63 -1.87
N ARG A 607 16.85 -23.54 -1.93
CA ARG A 607 16.13 -22.73 -2.93
C ARG A 607 15.37 -21.56 -2.31
N LEU A 608 15.68 -21.20 -1.06
CA LEU A 608 15.09 -20.02 -0.44
C LEU A 608 15.35 -18.77 -1.29
N PRO A 609 14.36 -17.87 -1.47
CA PRO A 609 14.52 -16.67 -2.30
C PRO A 609 15.69 -15.79 -1.85
N ARG A 610 15.86 -15.67 -0.53
CA ARG A 610 16.99 -15.00 0.11
C ARG A 610 17.50 -15.85 1.25
N ASN A 611 18.82 -15.92 1.37
CA ASN A 611 19.49 -16.58 2.49
C ASN A 611 20.82 -15.86 2.78
N VAL A 612 21.34 -16.03 3.99
CA VAL A 612 22.68 -15.58 4.36
C VAL A 612 23.38 -16.67 5.17
N LEU A 613 24.60 -16.97 4.76
CA LEU A 613 25.49 -17.95 5.37
C LEU A 613 26.77 -17.24 5.83
N PHE A 614 27.62 -17.96 6.56
CA PHE A 614 29.02 -17.55 6.67
C PHE A 614 29.71 -17.61 5.30
N GLY A 615 30.78 -16.82 5.13
CA GLY A 615 31.48 -16.70 3.85
C GLY A 615 32.12 -18.00 3.35
N ASP A 616 32.36 -18.98 4.23
CA ASP A 616 32.80 -20.34 3.92
C ASP A 616 31.65 -21.28 3.50
N GLY A 617 30.40 -20.82 3.58
CA GLY A 617 29.20 -21.59 3.28
C GLY A 617 28.58 -22.30 4.50
N SER A 618 29.18 -22.21 5.69
CA SER A 618 28.59 -22.76 6.91
C SER A 618 27.35 -21.98 7.34
N VAL A 619 26.37 -22.69 7.92
CA VAL A 619 25.09 -22.11 8.34
C VAL A 619 25.28 -21.30 9.61
N ILE A 620 24.69 -20.10 9.65
CA ILE A 620 24.58 -19.31 10.88
C ILE A 620 23.45 -19.92 11.70
N SER A 621 23.72 -20.32 12.95
CA SER A 621 22.71 -21.04 13.74
C SER A 621 21.53 -20.14 14.13
N ASP A 622 20.35 -20.74 14.30
CA ASP A 622 19.16 -20.05 14.80
C ASP A 622 19.41 -19.38 16.16
N ALA A 623 20.15 -20.05 17.06
CA ALA A 623 20.54 -19.50 18.36
C ALA A 623 21.47 -18.27 18.23
N THR A 624 22.36 -18.27 17.23
CA THR A 624 23.18 -17.11 16.90
C THR A 624 22.31 -15.94 16.45
N MET A 625 21.31 -16.20 15.60
CA MET A 625 20.40 -15.16 15.09
C MET A 625 19.47 -14.62 16.17
N GLU A 626 19.00 -15.47 17.08
CA GLU A 626 18.24 -15.08 18.25
C GLU A 626 19.05 -14.13 19.14
N LEU A 627 20.30 -14.49 19.45
CA LEU A 627 21.20 -13.64 20.23
C LEU A 627 21.46 -12.30 19.55
N ILE A 628 21.70 -12.29 18.23
CA ILE A 628 21.88 -11.05 17.46
C ILE A 628 20.65 -10.16 17.58
N GLY A 629 19.44 -10.72 17.47
CA GLY A 629 18.20 -9.97 17.65
C GLY A 629 18.06 -9.36 19.04
N GLN A 630 18.37 -10.12 20.09
CA GLN A 630 18.35 -9.63 21.46
C GLN A 630 19.37 -8.49 21.68
N LEU A 631 20.56 -8.60 21.10
CA LEU A 631 21.59 -7.57 21.22
C LEU A 631 21.21 -6.28 20.47
N TYR A 632 20.66 -6.38 19.26
CA TYR A 632 20.15 -5.22 18.54
C TYR A 632 19.10 -4.48 19.37
N GLU A 633 18.13 -5.19 19.94
CA GLU A 633 17.09 -4.61 20.80
C GLU A 633 17.66 -3.93 22.06
N GLN A 634 18.70 -4.50 22.67
CA GLN A 634 19.36 -3.91 23.83
C GLN A 634 20.17 -2.64 23.49
N CYS A 635 20.74 -2.57 22.29
CA CYS A 635 21.47 -1.40 21.79
C CYS A 635 20.53 -0.31 21.23
N ALA A 636 19.29 -0.67 20.88
CA ALA A 636 18.40 0.22 20.14
C ALA A 636 18.03 1.47 20.92
N VAL A 637 18.20 2.62 20.26
CA VAL A 637 17.64 3.89 20.69
C VAL A 637 16.37 4.14 19.90
N ARG A 638 15.26 4.35 20.62
CA ARG A 638 13.95 4.67 20.06
C ARG A 638 13.57 6.09 20.46
N PHE A 639 12.97 6.81 19.53
CA PHE A 639 12.39 8.12 19.77
C PHE A 639 11.10 8.25 18.97
N ASP A 640 10.14 8.95 19.55
CA ASP A 640 8.91 9.28 18.85
C ASP A 640 9.18 10.41 17.86
N TRP A 641 8.76 10.16 16.62
CA TRP A 641 8.83 11.12 15.55
C TRP A 641 7.93 12.33 15.85
N GLN A 642 8.47 13.53 15.69
CA GLN A 642 7.69 14.76 15.58
C GLN A 642 7.68 15.21 14.13
N GLN A 643 6.58 15.83 13.72
CA GLN A 643 6.54 16.47 12.41
C GLN A 643 7.68 17.48 12.29
N GLY A 644 8.43 17.39 11.20
CA GLY A 644 9.58 18.25 10.93
C GLY A 644 10.93 17.73 11.44
N ASP A 645 10.94 16.63 12.21
CA ASP A 645 12.20 16.00 12.64
C ASP A 645 12.97 15.45 11.44
N VAL A 646 14.30 15.54 11.51
CA VAL A 646 15.22 14.88 10.59
C VAL A 646 16.24 14.08 11.39
N VAL A 647 16.37 12.77 11.15
CA VAL A 647 17.53 12.02 11.64
C VAL A 647 18.51 11.79 10.50
N MET A 648 19.77 12.15 10.72
CA MET A 648 20.90 11.90 9.83
C MET A 648 21.77 10.79 10.43
N LEU A 649 22.06 9.76 9.66
CA LEU A 649 22.88 8.62 10.05
C LEU A 649 24.10 8.53 9.14
N ASP A 650 25.26 8.19 9.72
CA ASP A 650 26.31 7.54 8.95
C ASP A 650 25.94 6.06 8.89
N ASN A 651 25.52 5.61 7.72
CA ASN A 651 25.01 4.26 7.46
C ASN A 651 26.02 3.17 7.81
N MET A 652 27.31 3.48 7.86
CA MET A 652 28.35 2.53 8.27
C MET A 652 28.51 2.46 9.79
N LEU A 653 28.17 3.53 10.52
CA LEU A 653 28.22 3.61 11.98
C LEU A 653 26.88 3.26 12.65
N ALA A 654 25.76 3.41 11.95
CA ALA A 654 24.42 3.25 12.51
C ALA A 654 23.55 2.33 11.65
N ALA A 655 23.05 1.26 12.27
CA ALA A 655 21.98 0.44 11.72
C ALA A 655 20.63 1.04 12.09
N HIS A 656 19.61 0.79 11.29
CA HIS A 656 18.26 1.27 11.54
C HIS A 656 17.21 0.19 11.28
N ALA A 657 16.03 0.38 11.87
CA ALA A 657 14.87 -0.47 11.76
C ALA A 657 13.60 0.38 11.63
N ARG A 658 12.44 -0.26 11.51
CA ARG A 658 11.14 0.39 11.61
C ARG A 658 10.20 -0.43 12.47
N ASP A 659 9.77 0.13 13.60
CA ASP A 659 8.77 -0.51 14.45
C ASP A 659 7.40 -0.57 13.73
N PRO A 660 6.53 -1.55 14.07
CA PRO A 660 5.15 -1.58 13.62
C PRO A 660 4.39 -0.28 13.96
N TYR A 661 3.40 0.07 13.15
CA TYR A 661 2.61 1.29 13.34
C TYR A 661 1.17 1.15 12.86
N GLN A 662 0.30 2.06 13.32
CA GLN A 662 -1.10 2.13 12.90
C GLN A 662 -1.46 3.54 12.46
N GLY A 663 -2.17 3.67 11.34
CA GLY A 663 -2.57 4.96 10.80
C GLY A 663 -1.52 5.59 9.88
N PRO A 664 -1.76 6.82 9.40
CA PRO A 664 -0.91 7.42 8.38
C PRO A 664 0.47 7.77 8.94
N ARG A 665 1.52 7.37 8.23
CA ARG A 665 2.92 7.69 8.52
C ARG A 665 3.62 8.07 7.23
N LYS A 666 4.36 9.18 7.21
CA LYS A 666 5.14 9.64 6.04
C LYS A 666 6.54 10.02 6.46
N ILE A 667 7.49 9.14 6.12
CA ILE A 667 8.93 9.41 6.24
C ILE A 667 9.53 9.53 4.84
N VAL A 668 10.26 10.61 4.60
CA VAL A 668 10.98 10.88 3.34
C VAL A 668 12.46 10.59 3.57
N VAL A 669 13.13 10.01 2.58
CA VAL A 669 14.54 9.62 2.68
C VAL A 669 15.39 10.39 1.67
N ALA A 670 16.60 10.77 2.09
CA ALA A 670 17.66 11.26 1.21
C ALA A 670 18.95 10.48 1.49
N MET A 671 19.82 10.37 0.49
CA MET A 671 21.07 9.61 0.56
C MET A 671 22.19 10.35 -0.17
N GLY A 672 23.42 10.18 0.31
CA GLY A 672 24.59 10.82 -0.27
C GLY A 672 25.90 10.18 0.18
N ALA A 673 27.01 10.70 -0.34
CA ALA A 673 28.36 10.19 -0.10
C ALA A 673 28.46 8.68 -0.36
N MET A 674 28.25 8.27 -1.61
CA MET A 674 28.32 6.86 -2.02
C MET A 674 29.72 6.28 -1.77
N VAL A 675 29.79 5.05 -1.28
CA VAL A 675 31.02 4.30 -1.02
C VAL A 675 30.97 2.99 -1.79
N GLU A 676 32.09 2.63 -2.41
CA GLU A 676 32.29 1.33 -3.05
C GLU A 676 32.91 0.35 -2.03
N ARG A 677 32.52 -0.91 -2.09
CA ARG A 677 33.07 -1.97 -1.23
C ARG A 677 34.59 -2.08 -1.33
N ALA A 678 35.13 -1.88 -2.52
CA ALA A 678 36.56 -1.95 -2.79
C ALA A 678 37.38 -0.91 -2.00
N ASP A 679 36.75 0.18 -1.55
CA ASP A 679 37.41 1.27 -0.82
C ASP A 679 37.38 1.07 0.71
N VAL A 680 36.78 -0.03 1.18
CA VAL A 680 36.59 -0.30 2.60
C VAL A 680 37.47 -1.47 3.04
N SER A 681 38.25 -1.25 4.10
CA SER A 681 39.09 -2.30 4.68
C SER A 681 38.31 -3.19 5.65
N VAL A 682 38.75 -4.44 5.75
CA VAL A 682 38.31 -5.40 6.77
C VAL A 682 39.34 -5.50 7.89
N PRO A 683 38.97 -5.90 9.11
CA PRO A 683 39.92 -6.09 10.20
C PRO A 683 41.08 -7.04 9.84
N ALA A 684 42.29 -6.74 10.31
CA ALA A 684 43.54 -7.41 9.93
C ALA A 684 43.59 -8.92 10.28
N THR A 685 42.68 -9.41 11.12
CA THR A 685 42.55 -10.83 11.49
C THR A 685 41.89 -11.71 10.41
N ALA A 686 41.47 -11.12 9.28
CA ALA A 686 40.71 -11.80 8.22
C ALA A 686 41.53 -12.70 7.27
N PHE A 687 42.87 -12.73 7.35
CA PHE A 687 43.71 -13.58 6.49
C PHE A 687 44.77 -14.33 7.30
N SER A 688 44.49 -15.59 7.64
CA SER A 688 45.52 -16.61 7.82
C SER A 688 45.19 -17.80 6.93
N ASP A 689 45.49 -17.69 5.63
CA ASP A 689 45.59 -18.86 4.76
C ASP A 689 46.74 -19.73 5.26
N THR A 690 46.39 -20.78 6.01
CA THR A 690 47.29 -21.91 6.26
C THR A 690 47.07 -22.92 5.14
N SER A 691 47.55 -22.60 3.94
CA SER A 691 47.82 -23.59 2.91
C SER A 691 49.26 -23.42 2.40
N THR A 692 50.22 -23.72 3.27
CA THR A 692 51.58 -24.09 2.86
C THR A 692 51.94 -25.44 3.48
N GLY A 693 52.20 -26.42 2.60
CA GLY A 693 52.72 -27.76 2.91
C GLY A 693 51.66 -28.87 2.81
N ALA A 694 51.85 -29.98 2.09
CA ALA A 694 52.97 -30.49 1.32
C ALA A 694 52.47 -31.68 0.48
N ALA A 695 53.04 -31.88 -0.71
CA ALA A 695 53.46 -33.21 -1.19
C ALA A 695 54.30 -33.05 -2.47
N SER A 696 55.57 -33.41 -2.33
CA SER A 696 56.46 -33.96 -3.36
C SER A 696 55.87 -35.18 -4.06
#